data_AF-A0A817HZA4-F1
#
_entry.id   AF-A0A817HZA4-F1
#
_cell.length_a   1.000
_cell.length_b   1.000
_cell.length_c   1.000
_cell.angle_alpha   90.00
_cell.angle_beta   90.00
_cell.angle_gamma   90.00
#
_symmetry.space_group_name_H-M   'P 1'
#
loop_
_entity.id
_entity.type
_entity.pdbx_description
1 polymer ?
#
loop_
_entity_poly.entity_id
_entity_poly.type
_entity_poly.pdbx_seq_one_letter_code
_entity_poly.pdbx_strand_id
1 'polypeptide(L)'
;MYDIDSHQFVLWSDTIPAFNPLAHQGIPNNIFVHTPYTMALSHLVSLMSENDHPVLLIGERGVGKSSLISDRLKATCGGDISDVFYITINCNAETDGLTVYDKIEEQLQWKHSSYYTTKGNRKMFCFVDDLNLAKIDRSNGQSLVELLRQHIDSNGLYSPFNSTWQHIDNITYVVTINSNKSLSKLNRLIKHFHIIEMDMPNQSDLVSIYSKLVNRHFIGDFGESQLIIKDSNENSQRISTGKSSTITTTATDKSTTTVTTDRSTTSSTTTTTIGLKDKLNNQTSRRFEYIRLIIERIVKGTVELNDRMRSMFNIINKRIHYVFSMKQLTQLFRNICISLTPECSIDDLLYLWHHELDWIYGKRLFDQIDQQRYQQLYQTIVKKYFTNMINEQQALFIKNQIFSNLQLTESGMVVANLSRDAQNYLTDNYNLVTDHQRIETLIRNSIIEYNKEKPKINFPLYPCYIELLCRLCHQIQTVDGHCCIMAEGVIDPSIIDLFSSIVNYQLVSFKTSHLITSNDRHQSFIKQKLTQTYIDAGIRNEKIILLITEEEFEHIELIIHVTNLLNTEEMSSLFSLEEETSVLNSVRTQVQQAGLSFSRAVAWEFFLRNVKENVRVLILMNEINNKLCLDHPSIFNNITLIYWQHWDNQTLVQNSLYHLKDVKWLDKSSCENTAHLLASMHLSIRTANENHTQKLPHINNHTFTKFVEKFVTIFNEKSLNVYENHCDVQRLLEQIQYQHETASKLEKELQHEKTVLEERLKSTERMLVQIGQDMVMAEQQIRAHKCQTRRTVQLKRLLPEYELTQEKNLYKCLAIATDARKLIETLDMKSLQELRSITKPEQTLEDTLAAVIMILKSPTADVTWQKGAKRQMANLDRFIEETQLFDKVNLTEEQINLINGVIDKVHLEDKPLNQASYHNAIFTLYKWVKRVLQYHSILLKRVKPLHKKCREIEQDVLEQDQKLILLDNKSQALEARLKDLSQNFEEATVDKKDQEEKVSIKENQLKTASQLNEILSRELERTSKIFESSSERQSTLIGTCSIASAFLIYLGPYTHGFRRLMLTVHWIKSIRDRGMTIVFDQISSVKGRIINWQLDSIEDNQIEINDEQKLLSGSEYRQMLFSLVEFILGDQMYLEWLSNGVLSSEMENHTIIVNSIEYPPLIIDPFGQYDQWMINYYNVQTINFDDESNHEIVMLIEQSFLSGSKIYIKNCNSLDSLVYPLAQWKSTSQKFNTKD
;
A
#
# COMPACT_ATOMS: atom_id res chain seq x y z
N MET A 1 -68.86 -36.93 -15.23
CA MET A 1 -68.71 -38.38 -15.10
C MET A 1 -70.00 -39.05 -15.55
N TYR A 2 -69.93 -40.07 -16.40
CA TYR A 2 -71.09 -40.95 -16.61
C TYR A 2 -71.03 -42.02 -15.52
N ASP A 3 -71.97 -41.99 -14.60
CA ASP A 3 -72.06 -42.98 -13.53
C ASP A 3 -72.83 -44.21 -14.05
N ILE A 4 -72.18 -45.37 -13.99
CA ILE A 4 -72.70 -46.62 -14.56
C ILE A 4 -73.89 -47.12 -13.74
N ASP A 5 -73.89 -46.88 -12.43
CA ASP A 5 -74.91 -47.40 -11.52
C ASP A 5 -76.19 -46.55 -11.55
N SER A 6 -76.06 -45.23 -11.69
CA SER A 6 -77.20 -44.31 -11.79
C SER A 6 -77.63 -43.98 -13.23
N HIS A 7 -76.84 -44.39 -14.24
CA HIS A 7 -77.03 -44.05 -15.65
C HIS A 7 -77.18 -42.54 -15.93
N GLN A 8 -76.56 -41.69 -15.11
CA GLN A 8 -76.64 -40.24 -15.22
C GLN A 8 -75.27 -39.59 -15.41
N PHE A 9 -75.27 -38.41 -16.04
CA PHE A 9 -74.09 -37.56 -16.08
C PHE A 9 -74.03 -36.72 -14.80
N VAL A 10 -73.08 -37.06 -13.94
CA VAL A 10 -72.75 -36.32 -12.72
C VAL A 10 -71.65 -35.30 -13.02
N LEU A 11 -71.70 -34.13 -12.39
CA LEU A 11 -70.62 -33.14 -12.50
C LEU A 11 -69.35 -33.67 -11.83
N TRP A 12 -68.21 -33.51 -12.48
CA TRP A 12 -66.92 -33.92 -11.90
C TRP A 12 -66.59 -33.17 -10.61
N SER A 13 -67.10 -31.94 -10.43
CA SER A 13 -66.98 -31.18 -9.18
C SER A 13 -67.52 -31.91 -7.96
N ASP A 14 -68.56 -32.72 -8.15
CA ASP A 14 -69.31 -33.36 -7.06
C ASP A 14 -68.63 -34.67 -6.63
N THR A 15 -67.74 -35.19 -7.49
CA THR A 15 -66.92 -36.40 -7.25
C THR A 15 -65.57 -36.10 -6.60
N ILE A 16 -65.21 -34.83 -6.40
CA ILE A 16 -63.92 -34.45 -5.83
C ILE A 16 -63.93 -34.80 -4.33
N PRO A 17 -62.96 -35.59 -3.84
CA PRO A 17 -62.85 -35.86 -2.42
C PRO A 17 -62.63 -34.55 -1.64
N ALA A 18 -63.28 -34.43 -0.47
CA ALA A 18 -63.14 -33.25 0.36
C ALA A 18 -61.69 -33.12 0.86
N PHE A 19 -60.91 -32.26 0.22
CA PHE A 19 -59.52 -32.02 0.58
C PHE A 19 -59.42 -31.05 1.76
N ASN A 20 -59.11 -31.59 2.94
CA ASN A 20 -58.96 -30.85 4.19
C ASN A 20 -57.50 -30.90 4.66
N PRO A 21 -56.66 -29.92 4.31
CA PRO A 21 -55.29 -29.86 4.81
C PRO A 21 -55.28 -29.59 6.33
N LEU A 22 -54.27 -30.12 7.02
CA LEU A 22 -54.11 -29.93 8.47
C LEU A 22 -53.85 -28.45 8.78
N ALA A 23 -54.60 -27.89 9.74
CA ALA A 23 -54.51 -26.48 10.10
C ALA A 23 -53.11 -26.15 10.65
N HIS A 24 -52.57 -24.99 10.25
CA HIS A 24 -51.32 -24.41 10.77
C HIS A 24 -50.03 -25.25 10.64
N GLN A 25 -50.01 -26.30 9.82
CA GLN A 25 -48.83 -27.17 9.61
C GLN A 25 -48.08 -26.89 8.28
N GLY A 26 -48.38 -25.76 7.63
CA GLY A 26 -47.83 -25.40 6.33
C GLY A 26 -48.34 -26.27 5.17
N ILE A 27 -47.72 -26.14 4.00
CA ILE A 27 -48.06 -26.92 2.80
C ILE A 27 -47.09 -28.12 2.69
N PRO A 28 -47.56 -29.38 2.81
CA PRO A 28 -46.70 -30.55 2.65
C PRO A 28 -46.12 -30.72 1.23
N ASN A 29 -44.97 -31.38 1.12
CA ASN A 29 -44.17 -31.44 -0.11
C ASN A 29 -44.85 -32.16 -1.28
N ASN A 30 -45.59 -33.24 -1.01
CA ASN A 30 -46.26 -34.05 -2.03
C ASN A 30 -47.77 -33.81 -2.01
N ILE A 31 -48.20 -32.56 -1.94
CA ILE A 31 -49.63 -32.25 -2.04
C ILE A 31 -50.09 -32.36 -3.49
N PHE A 32 -51.01 -33.28 -3.73
CA PHE A 32 -51.77 -33.35 -4.96
C PHE A 32 -53.23 -33.05 -4.63
N VAL A 33 -53.81 -32.07 -5.34
CA VAL A 33 -55.20 -31.67 -5.14
C VAL A 33 -55.99 -31.97 -6.40
N HIS A 34 -57.04 -32.79 -6.27
CA HIS A 34 -57.89 -33.12 -7.40
C HIS A 34 -58.72 -31.91 -7.84
N THR A 35 -58.54 -31.53 -9.09
CA THR A 35 -59.44 -30.67 -9.87
C THR A 35 -60.43 -31.52 -10.68
N PRO A 36 -61.54 -30.93 -11.18
CA PRO A 36 -62.45 -31.64 -12.08
C PRO A 36 -61.73 -32.26 -13.29
N TYR A 37 -60.74 -31.55 -13.85
CA TYR A 37 -59.95 -32.00 -14.98
C TYR A 37 -59.03 -33.18 -14.60
N THR A 38 -58.25 -33.06 -13.53
CA THR A 38 -57.36 -34.15 -13.08
C THR A 38 -58.13 -35.38 -12.62
N MET A 39 -59.35 -35.21 -12.08
CA MET A 39 -60.21 -36.33 -11.70
C MET A 39 -60.68 -37.11 -12.93
N ALA A 40 -61.09 -36.39 -13.99
CA ALA A 40 -61.47 -37.00 -15.26
C ALA A 40 -60.29 -37.76 -15.90
N LEU A 41 -59.08 -37.16 -15.88
CA LEU A 41 -57.87 -37.82 -16.38
C LEU A 41 -57.50 -39.06 -15.55
N SER A 42 -57.51 -38.95 -14.22
CA SER A 42 -57.22 -40.09 -13.32
C SER A 42 -58.18 -41.26 -13.56
N HIS A 43 -59.47 -40.96 -13.75
CA HIS A 43 -60.49 -41.95 -14.06
C HIS A 43 -60.24 -42.62 -15.43
N LEU A 44 -59.86 -41.86 -16.47
CA LEU A 44 -59.54 -42.42 -17.79
C LEU A 44 -58.30 -43.32 -17.75
N VAL A 45 -57.25 -42.88 -17.02
CA VAL A 45 -56.02 -43.66 -16.85
C VAL A 45 -56.34 -44.99 -16.15
N SER A 46 -57.10 -44.94 -15.06
CA SER A 46 -57.57 -46.12 -14.31
C SER A 46 -58.34 -47.10 -15.18
N LEU A 47 -59.34 -46.61 -15.92
CA LEU A 47 -60.18 -47.46 -16.75
C LEU A 47 -59.37 -48.21 -17.82
N MET A 48 -58.36 -47.56 -18.40
CA MET A 48 -57.50 -48.20 -19.40
C MET A 48 -56.47 -49.13 -18.78
N SER A 49 -55.76 -48.70 -17.73
CA SER A 49 -54.70 -49.50 -17.11
C SER A 49 -55.24 -50.76 -16.41
N GLU A 50 -56.39 -50.67 -15.74
CA GLU A 50 -57.02 -51.83 -15.09
C GLU A 50 -57.45 -52.90 -16.09
N ASN A 51 -57.79 -52.52 -17.32
CA ASN A 51 -58.14 -53.41 -18.43
C ASN A 51 -56.93 -53.82 -19.30
N ASP A 52 -55.70 -53.76 -18.76
CA ASP A 52 -54.45 -54.18 -19.43
C ASP A 52 -54.06 -53.36 -20.67
N HIS A 53 -54.62 -52.16 -20.85
CA HIS A 53 -54.26 -51.27 -21.94
C HIS A 53 -53.12 -50.31 -21.53
N PRO A 54 -52.00 -50.26 -22.29
CA PRO A 54 -50.92 -49.31 -22.03
C PRO A 54 -51.35 -47.85 -22.24
N VAL A 55 -51.02 -46.98 -21.30
CA VAL A 55 -51.39 -45.54 -21.33
C VAL A 55 -50.15 -44.66 -21.40
N LEU A 56 -50.17 -43.66 -22.27
CA LEU A 56 -49.12 -42.67 -22.44
C LEU A 56 -49.64 -41.26 -22.15
N LEU A 57 -49.08 -40.61 -21.15
CA LEU A 57 -49.40 -39.23 -20.76
C LEU A 57 -48.37 -38.25 -21.33
N ILE A 58 -48.82 -37.32 -22.18
CA ILE A 58 -47.99 -36.28 -22.79
C ILE A 58 -48.34 -34.93 -22.16
N GLY A 59 -47.34 -34.10 -21.89
CA GLY A 59 -47.58 -32.73 -21.44
C GLY A 59 -46.28 -31.95 -21.27
N GLU A 60 -46.38 -30.69 -20.89
CA GLU A 60 -45.20 -29.88 -20.55
C GLU A 60 -44.54 -30.36 -19.25
N ARG A 61 -43.35 -29.84 -18.93
CA ARG A 61 -42.65 -30.18 -17.68
C ARG A 61 -43.35 -29.52 -16.49
N GLY A 62 -43.56 -30.28 -15.40
CA GLY A 62 -44.05 -29.72 -14.14
C GLY A 62 -45.55 -29.40 -14.07
N VAL A 63 -46.38 -29.95 -14.98
CA VAL A 63 -47.85 -29.85 -14.94
C VAL A 63 -48.53 -30.83 -13.97
N GLY A 64 -47.78 -31.75 -13.35
CA GLY A 64 -48.32 -32.71 -12.37
C GLY A 64 -48.56 -34.13 -12.90
N LYS A 65 -47.97 -34.50 -14.05
CA LYS A 65 -48.06 -35.84 -14.67
C LYS A 65 -47.67 -36.97 -13.71
N SER A 66 -46.45 -36.93 -13.17
CA SER A 66 -45.94 -37.96 -12.25
C SER A 66 -46.77 -38.01 -10.97
N SER A 67 -47.14 -36.85 -10.41
CA SER A 67 -47.98 -36.78 -9.20
C SER A 67 -49.37 -37.39 -9.39
N LEU A 68 -50.01 -37.18 -10.55
CA LEU A 68 -51.30 -37.77 -10.89
C LEU A 68 -51.23 -39.31 -10.91
N ILE A 69 -50.18 -39.86 -11.53
CA ILE A 69 -49.99 -41.31 -11.65
C ILE A 69 -49.61 -41.91 -10.31
N SER A 70 -48.64 -41.33 -9.59
CA SER A 70 -48.23 -41.82 -8.27
C SER A 70 -49.37 -41.81 -7.26
N ASP A 71 -50.21 -40.77 -7.25
CA ASP A 71 -51.38 -40.70 -6.38
C ASP A 71 -52.39 -41.81 -6.72
N ARG A 72 -52.66 -42.03 -8.02
CA ARG A 72 -53.54 -43.12 -8.45
C ARG A 72 -52.98 -44.49 -8.11
N LEU A 73 -51.69 -44.72 -8.34
CA LEU A 73 -51.03 -46.00 -8.04
C LEU A 73 -51.05 -46.29 -6.54
N LYS A 74 -50.80 -45.27 -5.69
CA LYS A 74 -50.92 -45.38 -4.23
C LYS A 74 -52.36 -45.70 -3.79
N ALA A 75 -53.36 -45.07 -4.42
CA ALA A 75 -54.76 -45.36 -4.14
C ALA A 75 -55.19 -46.77 -4.57
N THR A 76 -54.63 -47.29 -5.68
CA THR A 76 -55.00 -48.61 -6.24
C THR A 76 -54.27 -49.77 -5.55
N CYS A 77 -53.01 -49.54 -5.13
CA CYS A 77 -52.13 -50.55 -4.53
C CYS A 77 -52.02 -50.45 -2.99
N GLY A 78 -52.65 -49.46 -2.35
CA GLY A 78 -52.47 -49.12 -0.92
C GLY A 78 -53.09 -50.08 0.10
N GLY A 79 -53.46 -51.31 -0.27
CA GLY A 79 -54.03 -52.31 0.64
C GLY A 79 -53.18 -53.58 0.73
N ASP A 80 -52.99 -54.11 1.94
CA ASP A 80 -52.21 -55.34 2.23
C ASP A 80 -52.73 -56.62 1.52
N ILE A 81 -53.94 -56.55 0.94
CA ILE A 81 -54.68 -57.65 0.28
C ILE A 81 -54.82 -57.40 -1.24
N SER A 82 -54.16 -56.38 -1.79
CA SER A 82 -54.29 -56.05 -3.22
C SER A 82 -53.59 -57.07 -4.13
N ASP A 83 -54.30 -57.53 -5.16
CA ASP A 83 -53.77 -58.41 -6.22
C ASP A 83 -52.88 -57.65 -7.23
N VAL A 84 -52.55 -56.39 -6.95
CA VAL A 84 -51.88 -55.47 -7.87
C VAL A 84 -50.80 -54.67 -7.14
N PHE A 85 -49.60 -54.57 -7.72
CA PHE A 85 -48.51 -53.72 -7.24
C PHE A 85 -47.90 -52.91 -8.38
N TYR A 86 -47.04 -51.95 -8.08
CA TYR A 86 -46.39 -51.13 -9.10
C TYR A 86 -44.89 -50.98 -8.88
N ILE A 87 -44.16 -50.69 -9.95
CA ILE A 87 -42.76 -50.27 -9.96
C ILE A 87 -42.63 -48.93 -10.67
N THR A 88 -41.72 -48.07 -10.23
CA THR A 88 -41.50 -46.74 -10.81
C THR A 88 -40.11 -46.66 -11.44
N ILE A 89 -40.03 -46.40 -12.74
CA ILE A 89 -38.79 -46.25 -13.48
C ILE A 89 -38.66 -44.80 -13.92
N ASN A 90 -37.76 -44.06 -13.28
CA ASN A 90 -37.44 -42.70 -13.69
C ASN A 90 -36.33 -42.72 -14.75
N CYS A 91 -36.65 -42.28 -15.97
CA CYS A 91 -35.68 -42.22 -17.06
C CYS A 91 -34.76 -41.00 -16.94
N ASN A 92 -33.48 -41.22 -17.21
CA ASN A 92 -32.45 -40.18 -17.35
C ASN A 92 -31.60 -40.44 -18.60
N ALA A 93 -30.68 -39.53 -18.92
CA ALA A 93 -29.83 -39.61 -20.11
C ALA A 93 -28.94 -40.86 -20.22
N GLU A 94 -28.81 -41.66 -19.16
CA GLU A 94 -28.02 -42.89 -19.13
C GLU A 94 -28.87 -44.15 -18.92
N THR A 95 -30.18 -44.03 -18.67
CA THR A 95 -31.06 -45.19 -18.53
C THR A 95 -31.13 -45.98 -19.84
N ASP A 96 -30.58 -47.19 -19.77
CA ASP A 96 -30.52 -48.16 -20.86
C ASP A 96 -31.51 -49.30 -20.64
N GLY A 97 -31.86 -50.01 -21.72
CA GLY A 97 -32.76 -51.17 -21.64
C GLY A 97 -32.32 -52.23 -20.63
N LEU A 98 -31.00 -52.45 -20.46
CA LEU A 98 -30.46 -53.41 -19.48
C LEU A 98 -30.85 -53.04 -18.04
N THR A 99 -30.70 -51.77 -17.66
CA THR A 99 -31.02 -51.30 -16.30
C THR A 99 -32.50 -51.49 -15.94
N VAL A 100 -33.37 -51.37 -16.94
CA VAL A 100 -34.81 -51.59 -16.77
C VAL A 100 -35.16 -53.07 -16.80
N TYR A 101 -34.48 -53.86 -17.62
CA TYR A 101 -34.63 -55.31 -17.62
C TYR A 101 -34.33 -55.90 -16.24
N ASP A 102 -33.20 -55.53 -15.63
CA ASP A 102 -32.79 -56.03 -14.32
C ASP A 102 -33.86 -55.72 -13.25
N LYS A 103 -34.43 -54.52 -13.26
CA LYS A 103 -35.53 -54.12 -12.36
C LYS A 103 -36.81 -54.94 -12.56
N ILE A 104 -37.16 -55.24 -13.81
CA ILE A 104 -38.32 -56.08 -14.11
C ILE A 104 -38.04 -57.52 -13.66
N GLU A 105 -36.85 -58.06 -13.98
CA GLU A 105 -36.43 -59.42 -13.63
C GLU A 105 -36.44 -59.67 -12.12
N GLU A 106 -36.02 -58.68 -11.31
CA GLU A 106 -36.10 -58.74 -9.84
C GLU A 106 -37.52 -59.01 -9.33
N GLN A 107 -38.57 -58.61 -10.05
CA GLN A 107 -39.97 -58.79 -9.66
C GLN A 107 -40.64 -60.01 -10.30
N LEU A 108 -39.91 -60.74 -11.14
CA LEU A 108 -40.39 -61.97 -11.76
C LEU A 108 -40.09 -63.20 -10.89
N GLN A 109 -40.97 -64.18 -11.00
CA GLN A 109 -40.82 -65.52 -10.47
C GLN A 109 -40.99 -66.52 -11.62
N TRP A 110 -40.14 -67.52 -11.65
CA TRP A 110 -40.26 -68.61 -12.59
C TRP A 110 -41.52 -69.42 -12.32
N LYS A 111 -42.36 -69.63 -13.35
CA LYS A 111 -43.61 -70.40 -13.23
C LYS A 111 -43.44 -71.82 -13.78
N HIS A 112 -43.07 -71.94 -15.06
CA HIS A 112 -42.74 -73.22 -15.72
C HIS A 112 -42.08 -72.94 -17.08
N SER A 113 -41.15 -73.81 -17.51
CA SER A 113 -40.42 -73.67 -18.78
C SER A 113 -39.78 -72.27 -18.95
N SER A 114 -40.04 -71.59 -20.07
CA SER A 114 -39.66 -70.20 -20.35
C SER A 114 -40.69 -69.15 -19.89
N TYR A 115 -41.73 -69.53 -19.14
CA TYR A 115 -42.76 -68.61 -18.64
C TYR A 115 -42.43 -68.08 -17.25
N TYR A 116 -42.41 -66.76 -17.16
CA TYR A 116 -42.22 -65.98 -15.95
C TYR A 116 -43.49 -65.19 -15.66
N THR A 117 -43.84 -65.12 -14.39
CA THR A 117 -44.92 -64.26 -13.91
C THR A 117 -44.36 -63.39 -12.80
N THR A 118 -44.97 -62.25 -12.56
CA THR A 118 -44.78 -61.42 -11.37
C THR A 118 -44.85 -62.21 -10.05
N LYS A 119 -44.05 -61.83 -9.04
CA LYS A 119 -44.08 -62.42 -7.68
C LYS A 119 -45.50 -62.48 -7.11
N GLY A 120 -45.88 -63.65 -6.60
CA GLY A 120 -47.23 -63.87 -6.06
C GLY A 120 -48.35 -63.90 -7.11
N ASN A 121 -48.03 -63.94 -8.41
CA ASN A 121 -48.99 -63.93 -9.54
C ASN A 121 -49.94 -62.71 -9.51
N ARG A 122 -49.46 -61.59 -8.95
CA ARG A 122 -50.15 -60.30 -8.84
C ARG A 122 -49.91 -59.43 -10.07
N LYS A 123 -50.89 -58.68 -10.54
CA LYS A 123 -50.70 -57.76 -11.67
C LYS A 123 -49.69 -56.66 -11.30
N MET A 124 -48.76 -56.35 -12.21
CA MET A 124 -47.73 -55.32 -12.01
C MET A 124 -47.96 -54.13 -12.95
N PHE A 125 -48.13 -52.94 -12.37
CA PHE A 125 -48.06 -51.69 -13.11
C PHE A 125 -46.60 -51.21 -13.20
N CYS A 126 -46.08 -51.11 -14.41
CA CYS A 126 -44.77 -50.54 -14.67
C CYS A 126 -44.93 -49.07 -15.08
N PHE A 127 -44.68 -48.17 -14.13
CA PHE A 127 -44.71 -46.74 -14.38
C PHE A 127 -43.34 -46.28 -14.89
N VAL A 128 -43.28 -45.76 -16.11
CA VAL A 128 -42.03 -45.22 -16.71
C VAL A 128 -42.17 -43.71 -16.85
N ASP A 129 -41.45 -42.96 -16.03
CA ASP A 129 -41.47 -41.50 -16.03
C ASP A 129 -40.42 -40.94 -17.01
N ASP A 130 -40.83 -39.96 -17.81
CA ASP A 130 -39.98 -39.21 -18.76
C ASP A 130 -39.20 -40.07 -19.77
N LEU A 131 -39.88 -41.01 -20.43
CA LEU A 131 -39.27 -41.97 -21.39
C LEU A 131 -38.40 -41.30 -22.47
N ASN A 132 -38.72 -40.07 -22.87
CA ASN A 132 -37.96 -39.33 -23.88
C ASN A 132 -36.56 -38.87 -23.44
N LEU A 133 -36.21 -39.04 -22.17
CA LEU A 133 -34.88 -38.76 -21.64
C LEU A 133 -33.93 -39.96 -21.68
N ALA A 134 -34.42 -41.17 -21.97
CA ALA A 134 -33.60 -42.38 -22.00
C ALA A 134 -32.41 -42.28 -22.97
N LYS A 135 -31.34 -43.03 -22.69
CA LYS A 135 -30.07 -42.96 -23.42
C LYS A 135 -30.26 -43.27 -24.90
N ILE A 136 -29.50 -42.54 -25.72
CA ILE A 136 -29.49 -42.70 -27.16
C ILE A 136 -28.22 -43.45 -27.57
N ASP A 137 -28.39 -44.54 -28.32
CA ASP A 137 -27.30 -45.34 -28.86
C ASP A 137 -26.56 -44.64 -30.00
N ARG A 138 -25.38 -45.15 -30.37
CA ARG A 138 -24.60 -44.67 -31.53
C ARG A 138 -25.39 -44.69 -32.85
N SER A 139 -26.39 -45.57 -32.95
CA SER A 139 -27.32 -45.69 -34.08
C SER A 139 -28.49 -44.69 -34.04
N ASN A 140 -28.49 -43.76 -33.08
CA ASN A 140 -29.55 -42.78 -32.84
C ASN A 140 -30.92 -43.39 -32.45
N GLY A 141 -30.93 -44.67 -32.03
CA GLY A 141 -32.06 -45.36 -31.40
C GLY A 141 -32.02 -45.26 -29.87
N GLN A 142 -33.07 -45.71 -29.18
CA GLN A 142 -33.12 -45.81 -27.72
C GLN A 142 -33.37 -47.27 -27.34
N SER A 143 -32.41 -47.90 -26.65
CA SER A 143 -32.47 -49.32 -26.27
C SER A 143 -33.68 -49.66 -25.40
N LEU A 144 -34.02 -48.80 -24.44
CA LEU A 144 -35.19 -48.94 -23.56
C LEU A 144 -36.52 -48.96 -24.33
N VAL A 145 -36.68 -48.06 -25.31
CA VAL A 145 -37.89 -47.95 -26.12
C VAL A 145 -38.14 -49.24 -26.88
N GLU A 146 -37.08 -49.84 -27.41
CA GLU A 146 -37.17 -51.09 -28.15
C GLU A 146 -37.45 -52.29 -27.23
N LEU A 147 -36.91 -52.29 -26.01
CA LEU A 147 -37.22 -53.30 -25.00
C LEU A 147 -38.70 -53.29 -24.61
N LEU A 148 -39.27 -52.10 -24.34
CA LEU A 148 -40.69 -51.96 -24.06
C LEU A 148 -41.54 -52.41 -25.25
N ARG A 149 -41.14 -52.03 -26.46
CA ARG A 149 -41.81 -52.45 -27.70
C ARG A 149 -41.81 -53.97 -27.84
N GLN A 150 -40.67 -54.61 -27.62
CA GLN A 150 -40.51 -56.07 -27.72
C GLN A 150 -41.46 -56.79 -26.76
N HIS A 151 -41.53 -56.34 -25.51
CA HIS A 151 -42.45 -56.93 -24.53
C HIS A 151 -43.91 -56.78 -24.98
N ILE A 152 -44.33 -55.57 -25.39
CA ILE A 152 -45.72 -55.30 -25.79
C ILE A 152 -46.12 -56.06 -27.07
N ASP A 153 -45.20 -56.20 -28.03
CA ASP A 153 -45.47 -56.90 -29.30
C ASP A 153 -45.52 -58.42 -29.15
N SER A 154 -44.66 -58.96 -28.30
CA SER A 154 -44.36 -60.41 -28.28
C SER A 154 -44.73 -61.10 -26.96
N ASN A 155 -45.21 -60.37 -25.95
CA ASN A 155 -45.46 -60.84 -24.58
C ASN A 155 -44.27 -61.63 -24.01
N GLY A 156 -43.06 -61.12 -24.24
CA GLY A 156 -41.82 -61.74 -23.80
C GLY A 156 -40.58 -60.91 -24.12
N LEU A 157 -39.49 -61.23 -23.43
CA LEU A 157 -38.20 -60.56 -23.52
C LEU A 157 -37.09 -61.59 -23.76
N TYR A 158 -36.00 -61.15 -24.41
CA TYR A 158 -34.77 -61.93 -24.46
C TYR A 158 -33.93 -61.61 -23.23
N SER A 159 -33.49 -62.63 -22.50
CA SER A 159 -32.54 -62.46 -21.42
C SER A 159 -31.18 -62.00 -22.00
N PRO A 160 -30.65 -60.83 -21.59
CA PRO A 160 -29.38 -60.32 -22.10
C PRO A 160 -28.17 -61.18 -21.69
N PHE A 161 -28.28 -61.92 -20.58
CA PHE A 161 -27.20 -62.76 -20.05
C PHE A 161 -27.15 -64.13 -20.74
N ASN A 162 -28.30 -64.78 -20.89
CA ASN A 162 -28.38 -66.17 -21.36
C ASN A 162 -28.89 -66.28 -22.81
N SER A 163 -29.30 -65.17 -23.42
CA SER A 163 -29.90 -65.12 -24.77
C SER A 163 -31.12 -66.04 -24.94
N THR A 164 -31.81 -66.37 -23.84
CA THR A 164 -33.00 -67.21 -23.84
C THR A 164 -34.26 -66.36 -23.91
N TRP A 165 -35.27 -66.87 -24.61
CA TRP A 165 -36.58 -66.24 -24.67
C TRP A 165 -37.35 -66.48 -23.36
N GLN A 166 -37.89 -65.42 -22.78
CA GLN A 166 -38.72 -65.44 -21.57
C GLN A 166 -40.10 -64.87 -21.91
N HIS A 167 -41.16 -65.66 -21.76
CA HIS A 167 -42.53 -65.16 -21.81
C HIS A 167 -42.88 -64.52 -20.46
N ILE A 168 -43.39 -63.30 -20.50
CA ILE A 168 -43.67 -62.50 -19.31
C ILE A 168 -45.11 -62.01 -19.37
N ASP A 169 -45.92 -62.45 -18.41
CA ASP A 169 -47.33 -62.08 -18.29
C ASP A 169 -47.56 -61.20 -17.04
N ASN A 170 -48.73 -60.54 -16.99
CA ASN A 170 -49.20 -59.68 -15.89
C ASN A 170 -48.46 -58.33 -15.72
N ILE A 171 -47.90 -57.76 -16.78
CA ILE A 171 -47.28 -56.42 -16.76
C ILE A 171 -48.09 -55.46 -17.63
N THR A 172 -48.47 -54.30 -17.07
CA THR A 172 -49.09 -53.20 -17.81
C THR A 172 -48.24 -51.93 -17.68
N TYR A 173 -47.99 -51.23 -18.79
CA TYR A 173 -47.16 -50.02 -18.80
C TYR A 173 -48.00 -48.74 -18.71
N VAL A 174 -47.59 -47.83 -17.83
CA VAL A 174 -48.05 -46.45 -17.78
C VAL A 174 -46.83 -45.56 -18.01
N VAL A 175 -46.84 -44.72 -19.04
CA VAL A 175 -45.65 -43.98 -19.47
C VAL A 175 -45.95 -42.48 -19.49
N THR A 176 -44.97 -41.64 -19.16
CA THR A 176 -45.06 -40.19 -19.38
C THR A 176 -43.99 -39.69 -20.36
N ILE A 177 -44.33 -38.63 -21.09
CA ILE A 177 -43.40 -37.92 -21.98
C ILE A 177 -43.53 -36.40 -21.81
N ASN A 178 -42.39 -35.72 -21.90
CA ASN A 178 -42.33 -34.26 -22.01
C ASN A 178 -42.47 -33.79 -23.47
N SER A 179 -43.39 -32.86 -23.74
CA SER A 179 -43.76 -32.36 -25.08
C SER A 179 -42.66 -31.57 -25.81
N ASN A 180 -41.62 -31.11 -25.10
CA ASN A 180 -40.60 -30.19 -25.66
C ASN A 180 -39.55 -30.84 -26.58
N LYS A 181 -39.51 -32.18 -26.74
CA LYS A 181 -38.55 -32.88 -27.61
C LYS A 181 -39.28 -33.57 -28.77
N SER A 182 -38.62 -33.68 -29.93
CA SER A 182 -39.16 -34.36 -31.12
C SER A 182 -39.53 -35.81 -30.81
N LEU A 183 -40.84 -36.12 -30.86
CA LEU A 183 -41.42 -37.45 -30.67
C LEU A 183 -41.10 -38.43 -31.81
N SER A 184 -40.42 -37.98 -32.88
CA SER A 184 -40.16 -38.77 -34.09
C SER A 184 -39.46 -40.11 -33.82
N LYS A 185 -38.67 -40.22 -32.75
CA LYS A 185 -37.96 -41.45 -32.36
C LYS A 185 -38.87 -42.51 -31.74
N LEU A 186 -40.03 -42.14 -31.24
CA LEU A 186 -40.96 -43.00 -30.50
C LEU A 186 -42.14 -43.51 -31.35
N ASN A 187 -42.23 -43.10 -32.62
CA ASN A 187 -43.37 -43.36 -33.51
C ASN A 187 -43.80 -44.84 -33.63
N ARG A 188 -42.87 -45.79 -33.45
CA ARG A 188 -43.20 -47.22 -33.48
C ARG A 188 -43.85 -47.68 -32.17
N LEU A 189 -43.29 -47.28 -31.04
CA LEU A 189 -43.79 -47.60 -29.71
C LEU A 189 -45.15 -46.94 -29.44
N ILE A 190 -45.30 -45.66 -29.81
CA ILE A 190 -46.50 -44.85 -29.55
C ILE A 190 -47.79 -45.51 -30.10
N LYS A 191 -47.69 -46.31 -31.18
CA LYS A 191 -48.86 -47.01 -31.76
C LYS A 191 -49.54 -48.00 -30.80
N HIS A 192 -48.82 -48.47 -29.80
CA HIS A 192 -49.33 -49.44 -28.81
C HIS A 192 -49.95 -48.76 -27.59
N PHE A 193 -49.84 -47.44 -27.46
CA PHE A 193 -50.29 -46.69 -26.30
C PHE A 193 -51.53 -45.84 -26.60
N HIS A 194 -52.41 -45.76 -25.62
CA HIS A 194 -53.46 -44.73 -25.60
C HIS A 194 -52.86 -43.41 -25.14
N ILE A 195 -52.88 -42.40 -26.01
CA ILE A 195 -52.28 -41.10 -25.76
C ILE A 195 -53.28 -40.19 -25.07
N ILE A 196 -52.89 -39.63 -23.93
CA ILE A 196 -53.64 -38.62 -23.19
C ILE A 196 -52.76 -37.39 -23.04
N GLU A 197 -53.25 -36.24 -23.49
CA GLU A 197 -52.58 -34.96 -23.29
C GLU A 197 -53.04 -34.32 -21.98
N MET A 198 -52.07 -33.89 -21.18
CA MET A 198 -52.25 -33.20 -19.91
C MET A 198 -51.74 -31.78 -20.00
N ASP A 199 -52.67 -30.84 -19.93
CA ASP A 199 -52.40 -29.42 -19.92
C ASP A 199 -52.24 -28.87 -18.50
N MET A 200 -51.73 -27.63 -18.43
CA MET A 200 -51.70 -26.87 -17.18
C MET A 200 -53.13 -26.62 -16.68
N PRO A 201 -53.40 -26.73 -15.37
CA PRO A 201 -54.72 -26.42 -14.82
C PRO A 201 -55.12 -24.97 -15.11
N ASN A 202 -56.43 -24.73 -15.23
CA ASN A 202 -56.96 -23.39 -15.47
C ASN A 202 -56.63 -22.44 -14.30
N GLN A 203 -56.47 -21.15 -14.61
CA GLN A 203 -56.22 -20.10 -13.59
C GLN A 203 -57.23 -20.13 -12.44
N SER A 204 -58.51 -20.36 -12.73
CA SER A 204 -59.56 -20.46 -11.70
C SER A 204 -59.32 -21.61 -10.71
N ASP A 205 -58.83 -22.74 -11.21
CA ASP A 205 -58.59 -23.94 -10.42
C ASP A 205 -57.35 -23.73 -9.55
N LEU A 206 -56.29 -23.13 -10.11
CA LEU A 206 -55.08 -22.75 -9.37
C LEU A 206 -55.37 -21.76 -8.24
N VAL A 207 -56.14 -20.72 -8.54
CA VAL A 207 -56.56 -19.74 -7.54
C VAL A 207 -57.37 -20.42 -6.43
N SER A 208 -58.28 -21.33 -6.78
CA SER A 208 -59.09 -22.08 -5.80
C SER A 208 -58.21 -22.97 -4.90
N ILE A 209 -57.27 -23.72 -5.48
CA ILE A 209 -56.35 -24.61 -4.74
C ILE A 209 -55.51 -23.81 -3.75
N TYR A 210 -54.74 -22.83 -4.23
CA TYR A 210 -53.82 -22.09 -3.37
C TYR A 210 -54.56 -21.17 -2.38
N SER A 211 -55.72 -20.62 -2.74
CA SER A 211 -56.53 -19.87 -1.78
C SER A 211 -56.99 -20.76 -0.63
N LYS A 212 -57.42 -22.00 -0.90
CA LYS A 212 -57.80 -22.94 0.17
C LYS A 212 -56.62 -23.31 1.06
N LEU A 213 -55.46 -23.60 0.47
CA LEU A 213 -54.24 -23.97 1.21
C LEU A 213 -53.77 -22.82 2.13
N VAL A 214 -53.66 -21.62 1.57
CA VAL A 214 -53.13 -20.44 2.29
C VAL A 214 -54.15 -19.93 3.33
N ASN A 215 -55.44 -19.88 3.00
CA ASN A 215 -56.46 -19.47 3.97
C ASN A 215 -56.49 -20.43 5.17
N ARG A 216 -56.41 -21.74 4.93
CA ARG A 216 -56.43 -22.73 6.02
C ARG A 216 -55.22 -22.62 6.95
N HIS A 217 -54.08 -22.16 6.42
CA HIS A 217 -52.88 -21.91 7.21
C HIS A 217 -53.02 -20.67 8.11
N PHE A 218 -53.47 -19.53 7.57
CA PHE A 218 -53.53 -18.25 8.31
C PHE A 218 -54.80 -18.05 9.13
N ILE A 219 -55.93 -18.61 8.71
CA ILE A 219 -57.26 -18.39 9.32
C ILE A 219 -57.62 -19.54 10.27
N GLY A 220 -57.19 -20.77 9.96
CA GLY A 220 -57.46 -21.98 10.76
C GLY A 220 -58.95 -22.33 10.91
N ASP A 221 -59.24 -23.40 11.63
CA ASP A 221 -60.62 -23.89 11.84
C ASP A 221 -61.47 -22.91 12.68
N PHE A 222 -60.84 -22.15 13.58
CA PHE A 222 -61.51 -21.14 14.42
C PHE A 222 -61.88 -19.86 13.65
N GLY A 223 -61.01 -19.40 12.74
CA GLY A 223 -61.32 -18.24 11.91
C GLY A 223 -62.37 -18.56 10.83
N GLU A 224 -62.31 -19.76 10.24
CA GLU A 224 -63.31 -20.21 9.24
C GLU A 224 -64.71 -20.31 9.87
N SER A 225 -64.83 -20.86 11.08
CA SER A 225 -66.11 -20.94 11.78
C SER A 225 -66.69 -19.56 12.11
N GLN A 226 -65.88 -18.58 12.51
CA GLN A 226 -66.34 -17.19 12.73
C GLN A 226 -66.81 -16.50 11.44
N LEU A 227 -66.14 -16.74 10.31
CA LEU A 227 -66.54 -16.19 9.01
C LEU A 227 -67.84 -16.81 8.51
N ILE A 228 -68.01 -18.13 8.65
CA ILE A 228 -69.23 -18.85 8.25
C ILE A 228 -70.46 -18.41 9.07
N ILE A 229 -70.30 -18.17 10.38
CA ILE A 229 -71.37 -17.65 11.25
C ILE A 229 -71.83 -16.25 10.80
N LYS A 230 -70.93 -15.46 10.20
CA LYS A 230 -71.25 -14.11 9.73
C LYS A 230 -71.85 -14.11 8.31
N ASP A 231 -71.32 -14.92 7.39
CA ASP A 231 -71.88 -15.12 6.04
C ASP A 231 -73.32 -15.67 6.08
N SER A 232 -73.63 -16.54 7.06
CA SER A 232 -74.99 -17.03 7.31
C SER A 232 -75.92 -15.97 7.94
N ASN A 233 -75.39 -15.06 8.77
CA ASN A 233 -76.12 -13.92 9.32
C ASN A 233 -76.38 -12.79 8.28
N GLU A 234 -75.45 -12.55 7.34
CA GLU A 234 -75.65 -11.60 6.25
C GLU A 234 -76.59 -12.13 5.16
N ASN A 235 -76.52 -13.43 4.84
CA ASN A 235 -77.44 -14.06 3.89
C ASN A 235 -78.87 -14.20 4.45
N SER A 236 -79.04 -14.42 5.75
CA SER A 236 -80.37 -14.40 6.39
C SER A 236 -80.98 -12.98 6.44
N GLN A 237 -80.17 -11.92 6.49
CA GLN A 237 -80.65 -10.54 6.32
C GLN A 237 -81.04 -10.22 4.86
N ARG A 238 -80.38 -10.79 3.85
CA ARG A 238 -80.76 -10.60 2.44
C ARG A 238 -82.06 -11.32 2.04
N ILE A 239 -82.44 -12.41 2.70
CA ILE A 239 -83.68 -13.17 2.40
C ILE A 239 -84.92 -12.54 3.05
N SER A 240 -84.77 -11.66 4.05
CA SER A 240 -85.90 -11.02 4.75
C SER A 240 -86.46 -9.74 4.09
N THR A 241 -86.06 -9.41 2.86
CA THR A 241 -86.58 -8.24 2.09
C THR A 241 -87.18 -8.61 0.72
N GLY A 242 -87.81 -9.78 0.60
CA GLY A 242 -88.54 -10.24 -0.59
C GLY A 242 -89.94 -10.79 -0.28
N LYS A 243 -90.95 -9.98 -0.60
CA LYS A 243 -92.43 -10.17 -0.58
C LYS A 243 -93.03 -11.60 -0.56
N SER A 244 -93.94 -11.77 0.41
CA SER A 244 -95.26 -12.46 0.42
C SER A 244 -95.69 -13.39 -0.73
N SER A 245 -96.02 -14.64 -0.40
CA SER A 245 -97.34 -15.26 -0.74
C SER A 245 -97.56 -16.58 0.01
N THR A 246 -98.75 -16.67 0.62
CA THR A 246 -99.49 -17.83 1.14
C THR A 246 -99.36 -19.13 0.36
N ILE A 247 -99.30 -20.28 1.05
CA ILE A 247 -100.20 -21.45 0.92
C ILE A 247 -99.95 -22.43 2.08
N THR A 248 -101.07 -22.84 2.69
CA THR A 248 -101.33 -23.90 3.68
C THR A 248 -100.93 -25.31 3.22
N THR A 249 -100.46 -26.18 4.13
CA THR A 249 -101.11 -27.46 4.54
C THR A 249 -100.26 -28.28 5.54
N THR A 250 -100.84 -28.47 6.75
CA THR A 250 -100.98 -29.71 7.56
C THR A 250 -99.92 -30.83 7.56
N ALA A 251 -99.41 -31.17 8.75
CA ALA A 251 -99.38 -32.51 9.41
C ALA A 251 -98.46 -32.43 10.66
N THR A 252 -98.95 -32.50 11.91
CA THR A 252 -99.06 -33.71 12.78
C THR A 252 -97.80 -34.59 12.72
N ASP A 253 -97.11 -34.98 13.79
CA ASP A 253 -97.57 -35.32 15.14
C ASP A 253 -96.35 -35.64 16.04
N LYS A 254 -96.46 -35.35 17.36
CA LYS A 254 -95.90 -36.08 18.53
C LYS A 254 -94.35 -36.14 18.69
N SER A 255 -93.74 -35.97 19.87
CA SER A 255 -94.16 -36.24 21.25
C SER A 255 -93.27 -35.51 22.30
N THR A 256 -93.91 -34.69 23.13
CA THR A 256 -93.87 -34.65 24.61
C THR A 256 -92.56 -34.86 25.41
N THR A 257 -92.18 -33.80 26.14
CA THR A 257 -91.93 -33.66 27.60
C THR A 257 -90.95 -34.64 28.28
N THR A 258 -90.00 -34.19 29.11
CA THR A 258 -90.28 -33.62 30.44
C THR A 258 -89.25 -32.62 30.94
N VAL A 259 -89.80 -31.57 31.57
CA VAL A 259 -89.16 -30.55 32.40
C VAL A 259 -88.98 -31.09 33.82
N THR A 260 -87.85 -30.81 34.46
CA THR A 260 -87.79 -30.59 35.91
C THR A 260 -87.04 -29.30 36.19
N THR A 261 -87.73 -28.41 36.87
CA THR A 261 -87.36 -27.10 37.37
C THR A 261 -86.34 -27.19 38.51
N ASP A 262 -85.46 -26.19 38.63
CA ASP A 262 -85.36 -25.43 39.89
C ASP A 262 -84.75 -24.04 39.68
N ARG A 263 -85.38 -23.05 40.32
CA ARG A 263 -85.02 -21.62 40.37
C ARG A 263 -84.30 -21.33 41.69
N SER A 264 -83.20 -20.57 41.66
CA SER A 264 -82.99 -19.46 42.61
C SER A 264 -81.85 -18.54 42.15
N THR A 265 -82.27 -17.38 41.64
CA THR A 265 -81.71 -16.03 41.81
C THR A 265 -80.38 -15.84 42.58
N THR A 266 -79.35 -15.37 41.87
CA THR A 266 -78.59 -14.15 42.21
C THR A 266 -78.20 -13.42 40.93
N SER A 267 -78.79 -12.25 40.74
CA SER A 267 -78.48 -11.30 39.66
C SER A 267 -77.35 -10.36 40.08
N SER A 268 -76.59 -9.92 39.06
CA SER A 268 -75.92 -8.61 38.90
C SER A 268 -74.38 -8.58 39.01
N THR A 269 -73.67 -9.00 37.94
CA THR A 269 -72.33 -8.49 37.53
C THR A 269 -71.84 -9.00 36.15
N THR A 270 -72.72 -9.34 35.19
CA THR A 270 -72.31 -9.98 33.92
C THR A 270 -72.56 -9.18 32.63
N THR A 271 -72.98 -7.91 32.68
CA THR A 271 -73.30 -7.14 31.47
C THR A 271 -72.15 -6.29 30.88
N THR A 272 -71.03 -6.12 31.56
CA THR A 272 -69.85 -5.37 31.04
C THR A 272 -68.75 -6.24 30.44
N THR A 273 -68.70 -7.54 30.75
CA THR A 273 -67.73 -8.48 30.18
C THR A 273 -68.17 -9.09 28.85
N ILE A 274 -69.47 -9.12 28.56
CA ILE A 274 -70.03 -9.62 27.29
C ILE A 274 -69.76 -8.62 26.15
N GLY A 275 -69.99 -7.32 26.38
CA GLY A 275 -69.74 -6.27 25.38
C GLY A 275 -68.25 -6.01 25.06
N LEU A 276 -67.32 -6.40 25.93
CA LEU A 276 -65.88 -6.37 25.65
C LEU A 276 -65.42 -7.59 24.84
N LYS A 277 -65.94 -8.79 25.16
CA LYS A 277 -65.70 -10.00 24.37
C LYS A 277 -66.30 -9.91 22.96
N ASP A 278 -67.48 -9.31 22.82
CA ASP A 278 -68.11 -9.08 21.51
C ASP A 278 -67.37 -8.02 20.68
N LYS A 279 -66.76 -7.01 21.31
CA LYS A 279 -65.90 -6.04 20.63
C LYS A 279 -64.56 -6.64 20.21
N LEU A 280 -63.93 -7.46 21.07
CA LEU A 280 -62.70 -8.18 20.74
C LEU A 280 -62.95 -9.18 19.60
N ASN A 281 -64.03 -9.97 19.69
CA ASN A 281 -64.44 -10.92 18.65
C ASN A 281 -64.74 -10.21 17.31
N ASN A 282 -65.42 -9.06 17.34
CA ASN A 282 -65.65 -8.27 16.12
C ASN A 282 -64.37 -7.69 15.50
N GLN A 283 -63.36 -7.34 16.32
CA GLN A 283 -62.06 -6.88 15.84
C GLN A 283 -61.24 -8.02 15.22
N THR A 284 -61.25 -9.21 15.83
CA THR A 284 -60.58 -10.41 15.28
C THR A 284 -61.26 -10.89 14.00
N SER A 285 -62.60 -10.90 13.92
CA SER A 285 -63.30 -11.29 12.69
C SER A 285 -63.05 -10.32 11.54
N ARG A 286 -62.99 -9.00 11.80
CA ARG A 286 -62.62 -7.99 10.78
C ARG A 286 -61.19 -8.16 10.28
N ARG A 287 -60.27 -8.55 11.18
CA ARG A 287 -58.88 -8.86 10.81
C ARG A 287 -58.82 -10.08 9.88
N PHE A 288 -59.54 -11.16 10.19
CA PHE A 288 -59.59 -12.35 9.34
C PHE A 288 -60.23 -12.07 7.97
N GLU A 289 -61.27 -11.25 7.89
CA GLU A 289 -61.87 -10.81 6.61
C GLU A 289 -60.88 -10.04 5.74
N TYR A 290 -60.14 -9.11 6.35
CA TYR A 290 -59.15 -8.32 5.64
C TYR A 290 -57.97 -9.17 5.14
N ILE A 291 -57.47 -10.08 5.99
CA ILE A 291 -56.41 -11.03 5.61
C ILE A 291 -56.88 -11.94 4.48
N ARG A 292 -58.10 -12.49 4.54
CA ARG A 292 -58.69 -13.31 3.47
C ARG A 292 -58.74 -12.57 2.14
N LEU A 293 -59.16 -11.30 2.16
CA LEU A 293 -59.24 -10.46 0.96
C LEU A 293 -57.85 -10.16 0.37
N ILE A 294 -56.83 -9.96 1.22
CA ILE A 294 -55.45 -9.77 0.76
C ILE A 294 -54.87 -11.07 0.21
N ILE A 295 -55.05 -12.20 0.89
CA ILE A 295 -54.61 -13.52 0.43
C ILE A 295 -55.21 -13.83 -0.94
N GLU A 296 -56.51 -13.59 -1.15
CA GLU A 296 -57.16 -13.83 -2.44
C GLU A 296 -56.54 -12.98 -3.56
N ARG A 297 -56.16 -11.73 -3.28
CA ARG A 297 -55.46 -10.85 -4.24
C ARG A 297 -54.04 -11.29 -4.51
N ILE A 298 -53.29 -11.69 -3.48
CA ILE A 298 -51.94 -12.25 -3.60
C ILE A 298 -51.99 -13.47 -4.51
N VAL A 299 -52.89 -14.43 -4.23
CA VAL A 299 -53.03 -15.67 -5.00
C VAL A 299 -53.41 -15.40 -6.46
N LYS A 300 -54.38 -14.51 -6.71
CA LYS A 300 -54.73 -14.12 -8.09
C LYS A 300 -53.57 -13.45 -8.82
N GLY A 301 -52.85 -12.56 -8.13
CA GLY A 301 -51.68 -11.86 -8.68
C GLY A 301 -50.54 -12.81 -9.04
N THR A 302 -50.20 -13.76 -8.16
CA THR A 302 -49.13 -14.74 -8.39
C THR A 302 -49.45 -15.72 -9.51
N VAL A 303 -50.71 -16.19 -9.60
CA VAL A 303 -51.12 -17.12 -10.65
C VAL A 303 -51.05 -16.44 -12.01
N GLU A 304 -51.57 -15.20 -12.13
CA GLU A 304 -51.45 -14.42 -13.37
C GLU A 304 -49.99 -14.12 -13.71
N LEU A 305 -49.14 -13.83 -12.71
CA LEU A 305 -47.70 -13.60 -12.91
C LEU A 305 -47.05 -14.84 -13.50
N ASN A 306 -47.28 -16.02 -12.90
CA ASN A 306 -46.68 -17.28 -13.36
C ASN A 306 -47.06 -17.61 -14.80
N ASP A 307 -48.33 -17.42 -15.17
CA ASP A 307 -48.79 -17.67 -16.54
C ASP A 307 -48.20 -16.68 -17.55
N ARG A 308 -48.12 -15.40 -17.19
CA ARG A 308 -47.46 -14.39 -18.03
C ARG A 308 -45.97 -14.69 -18.20
N MET A 309 -45.27 -15.04 -17.13
CA MET A 309 -43.85 -15.44 -17.17
C MET A 309 -43.63 -16.62 -18.12
N ARG A 310 -44.47 -17.66 -18.02
CA ARG A 310 -44.42 -18.82 -18.92
C ARG A 310 -44.67 -18.43 -20.38
N SER A 311 -45.62 -17.54 -20.67
CA SER A 311 -45.91 -17.08 -22.03
C SER A 311 -44.81 -16.19 -22.64
N MET A 312 -44.10 -15.41 -21.81
CA MET A 312 -43.09 -14.46 -22.28
C MET A 312 -41.72 -15.10 -22.48
N PHE A 313 -41.38 -16.09 -21.67
CA PHE A 313 -40.06 -16.71 -21.64
C PHE A 313 -40.11 -18.13 -22.21
N ASN A 314 -40.17 -18.22 -23.55
CA ASN A 314 -40.07 -19.50 -24.25
C ASN A 314 -38.68 -20.14 -24.08
N ILE A 315 -38.67 -21.47 -24.05
CA ILE A 315 -37.44 -22.27 -23.94
C ILE A 315 -36.62 -22.12 -25.23
N ILE A 316 -35.50 -21.41 -25.15
CA ILE A 316 -34.49 -21.24 -26.21
C ILE A 316 -33.17 -21.84 -25.69
N ASN A 317 -32.22 -22.21 -26.56
CA ASN A 317 -30.93 -22.81 -26.16
C ASN A 317 -30.12 -22.03 -25.10
N LYS A 318 -30.34 -20.72 -24.92
CA LYS A 318 -29.71 -19.91 -23.85
C LYS A 318 -30.54 -19.83 -22.56
N ARG A 319 -31.83 -20.19 -22.61
CA ARG A 319 -32.86 -20.01 -21.57
C ARG A 319 -33.50 -21.34 -21.19
N ILE A 320 -32.77 -22.45 -21.29
CA ILE A 320 -33.30 -23.81 -21.08
C ILE A 320 -33.79 -24.00 -19.64
N HIS A 321 -33.17 -23.30 -18.69
CA HIS A 321 -33.46 -23.34 -17.26
C HIS A 321 -34.65 -22.47 -16.84
N TYR A 322 -35.23 -21.66 -17.74
CA TYR A 322 -36.43 -20.85 -17.48
C TYR A 322 -37.70 -21.73 -17.50
N VAL A 323 -37.81 -22.60 -16.50
CA VAL A 323 -38.98 -23.46 -16.31
C VAL A 323 -39.85 -22.84 -15.22
N PHE A 324 -41.04 -22.38 -15.60
CA PHE A 324 -42.05 -21.85 -14.68
C PHE A 324 -43.23 -22.82 -14.64
N SER A 325 -43.36 -23.56 -13.54
CA SER A 325 -44.32 -24.66 -13.36
C SER A 325 -45.09 -24.51 -12.05
N MET A 326 -46.02 -25.43 -11.80
CA MET A 326 -46.75 -25.53 -10.54
C MET A 326 -45.84 -25.68 -9.31
N LYS A 327 -44.66 -26.27 -9.49
CA LYS A 327 -43.70 -26.48 -8.38
C LYS A 327 -43.21 -25.14 -7.80
N GLN A 328 -42.89 -24.15 -8.64
CA GLN A 328 -42.44 -22.83 -8.18
C GLN A 328 -43.55 -22.09 -7.41
N LEU A 329 -44.80 -22.21 -7.87
CA LEU A 329 -45.96 -21.65 -7.16
C LEU A 329 -46.15 -22.31 -5.79
N THR A 330 -46.10 -23.64 -5.72
CA THR A 330 -46.19 -24.37 -4.45
C THR A 330 -45.05 -24.01 -3.51
N GLN A 331 -43.84 -23.88 -4.03
CA GLN A 331 -42.68 -23.47 -3.25
C GLN A 331 -42.85 -22.09 -2.65
N LEU A 332 -43.33 -21.11 -3.43
CA LEU A 332 -43.56 -19.75 -2.96
C LEU A 332 -44.54 -19.72 -1.79
N PHE A 333 -45.71 -20.35 -1.94
CA PHE A 333 -46.70 -20.37 -0.87
C PHE A 333 -46.27 -21.21 0.32
N ARG A 334 -45.49 -22.26 0.09
CA ARG A 334 -44.91 -23.07 1.16
C ARG A 334 -43.95 -22.23 2.00
N ASN A 335 -43.03 -21.49 1.38
CA ASN A 335 -42.09 -20.63 2.09
C ASN A 335 -42.83 -19.58 2.92
N ILE A 336 -43.84 -18.92 2.35
CA ILE A 336 -44.68 -17.94 3.07
C ILE A 336 -45.35 -18.57 4.31
N CYS A 337 -45.92 -19.78 4.16
CA CYS A 337 -46.59 -20.49 5.26
C CYS A 337 -45.61 -21.08 6.30
N ILE A 338 -44.33 -21.26 5.98
CA ILE A 338 -43.32 -21.71 6.95
C ILE A 338 -42.76 -20.51 7.74
N SER A 339 -42.58 -19.38 7.06
CA SER A 339 -41.96 -18.19 7.63
C SER A 339 -42.91 -17.37 8.52
N LEU A 340 -44.20 -17.27 8.17
CA LEU A 340 -45.15 -16.41 8.87
C LEU A 340 -46.09 -17.20 9.77
N THR A 341 -46.35 -16.67 10.96
CA THR A 341 -47.36 -17.19 11.87
C THR A 341 -48.75 -16.62 11.57
N PRO A 342 -49.84 -17.29 12.00
CA PRO A 342 -51.20 -16.77 11.85
C PRO A 342 -51.44 -15.40 12.54
N GLU A 343 -50.56 -14.98 13.46
CA GLU A 343 -50.62 -13.68 14.14
C GLU A 343 -49.86 -12.53 13.42
N CYS A 344 -49.28 -12.79 12.24
CA CYS A 344 -48.45 -11.83 11.50
C CYS A 344 -49.15 -10.53 11.08
N SER A 345 -48.36 -9.47 10.94
CA SER A 345 -48.81 -8.20 10.37
C SER A 345 -49.03 -8.33 8.86
N ILE A 346 -49.91 -7.49 8.33
CA ILE A 346 -50.21 -7.47 6.88
C ILE A 346 -49.02 -6.97 6.08
N ASP A 347 -48.26 -6.02 6.63
CA ASP A 347 -47.09 -5.46 5.97
C ASP A 347 -45.99 -6.54 5.83
N ASP A 348 -45.76 -7.34 6.87
CA ASP A 348 -44.80 -8.46 6.81
C ASP A 348 -45.19 -9.50 5.75
N LEU A 349 -46.49 -9.80 5.62
CA LEU A 349 -47.01 -10.70 4.59
C LEU A 349 -46.75 -10.16 3.17
N LEU A 350 -46.97 -8.86 2.95
CA LEU A 350 -46.74 -8.21 1.66
C LEU A 350 -45.25 -8.13 1.31
N TYR A 351 -44.41 -7.79 2.29
CA TYR A 351 -42.97 -7.72 2.11
C TYR A 351 -42.35 -9.09 1.82
N LEU A 352 -42.72 -10.11 2.60
CA LEU A 352 -42.23 -11.47 2.36
C LEU A 352 -42.72 -12.00 1.01
N TRP A 353 -43.97 -11.71 0.64
CA TRP A 353 -44.51 -12.10 -0.66
C TRP A 353 -43.70 -11.50 -1.82
N HIS A 354 -43.38 -10.20 -1.77
CA HIS A 354 -42.54 -9.56 -2.77
C HIS A 354 -41.13 -10.18 -2.81
N HIS A 355 -40.53 -10.40 -1.63
CA HIS A 355 -39.20 -10.97 -1.50
C HIS A 355 -39.12 -12.39 -2.07
N GLU A 356 -40.05 -13.28 -1.73
CA GLU A 356 -40.11 -14.65 -2.27
C GLU A 356 -40.32 -14.66 -3.79
N LEU A 357 -41.16 -13.75 -4.31
CA LEU A 357 -41.34 -13.60 -5.76
C LEU A 357 -40.03 -13.23 -6.46
N ASP A 358 -39.30 -12.25 -5.92
CA ASP A 358 -38.05 -11.77 -6.52
C ASP A 358 -36.96 -12.86 -6.49
N TRP A 359 -36.89 -13.66 -5.43
CA TRP A 359 -35.93 -14.78 -5.32
C TRP A 359 -36.28 -15.99 -6.19
N ILE A 360 -37.56 -16.35 -6.32
CA ILE A 360 -37.98 -17.53 -7.10
C ILE A 360 -38.02 -17.22 -8.60
N TYR A 361 -38.54 -16.05 -8.98
CA TYR A 361 -38.70 -15.65 -10.38
C TYR A 361 -37.59 -14.71 -10.85
N GLY A 362 -37.31 -13.64 -10.11
CA GLY A 362 -36.35 -12.60 -10.53
C GLY A 362 -34.91 -13.12 -10.60
N LYS A 363 -34.42 -13.72 -9.51
CA LYS A 363 -33.07 -14.29 -9.42
C LYS A 363 -32.88 -15.58 -10.23
N ARG A 364 -33.93 -16.13 -10.85
CA ARG A 364 -33.81 -17.24 -11.82
C ARG A 364 -33.40 -16.75 -13.21
N LEU A 365 -33.58 -15.45 -13.49
CA LEU A 365 -33.31 -14.86 -14.80
C LEU A 365 -31.83 -14.48 -14.94
N PHE A 366 -31.25 -14.85 -16.07
CA PHE A 366 -29.87 -14.58 -16.46
C PHE A 366 -29.68 -13.13 -16.91
N ASP A 367 -30.39 -12.71 -17.98
CA ASP A 367 -30.21 -11.40 -18.59
C ASP A 367 -30.77 -10.26 -17.71
N GLN A 368 -30.02 -9.16 -17.58
CA GLN A 368 -30.51 -7.94 -16.89
C GLN A 368 -31.77 -7.37 -17.57
N ILE A 369 -31.87 -7.49 -18.89
CA ILE A 369 -33.05 -7.08 -19.67
C ILE A 369 -34.28 -7.91 -19.28
N ASP A 370 -34.11 -9.22 -19.08
CA ASP A 370 -35.21 -10.10 -18.69
C ASP A 370 -35.68 -9.78 -17.26
N GLN A 371 -34.76 -9.49 -16.34
CA GLN A 371 -35.12 -9.03 -15.00
C GLN A 371 -35.88 -7.71 -15.01
N GLN A 372 -35.48 -6.74 -15.84
CA GLN A 372 -36.24 -5.49 -16.00
C GLN A 372 -37.66 -5.75 -16.52
N ARG A 373 -37.82 -6.68 -17.47
CA ARG A 373 -39.15 -7.09 -17.96
C ARG A 373 -39.98 -7.71 -16.84
N TYR A 374 -39.40 -8.60 -16.04
CA TYR A 374 -40.06 -9.16 -14.87
C TYR A 374 -40.51 -8.07 -13.87
N GLN A 375 -39.63 -7.10 -13.56
CA GLN A 375 -39.97 -5.99 -12.66
C GLN A 375 -41.15 -5.15 -13.22
N GLN A 376 -41.16 -4.87 -14.53
CA GLN A 376 -42.27 -4.15 -15.16
C GLN A 376 -43.58 -4.95 -15.12
N LEU A 377 -43.52 -6.27 -15.30
CA LEU A 377 -44.69 -7.15 -15.18
C LEU A 377 -45.22 -7.18 -13.75
N TYR A 378 -44.35 -7.34 -12.77
CA TYR A 378 -44.69 -7.29 -11.36
C TYR A 378 -45.41 -5.98 -11.01
N GLN A 379 -44.83 -4.82 -11.40
CA GLN A 379 -45.46 -3.51 -11.18
C GLN A 379 -46.84 -3.40 -11.83
N THR A 380 -47.03 -3.97 -13.03
CA THR A 380 -48.32 -3.97 -13.73
C THR A 380 -49.37 -4.79 -12.99
N ILE A 381 -48.99 -5.95 -12.46
CA ILE A 381 -49.88 -6.86 -11.72
C ILE A 381 -50.26 -6.25 -10.36
N VAL A 382 -49.29 -5.68 -9.64
CA VAL A 382 -49.54 -4.98 -8.38
C VAL A 382 -50.53 -3.83 -8.60
N LYS A 383 -50.32 -3.00 -9.63
CA LYS A 383 -51.25 -1.91 -9.98
C LYS A 383 -52.65 -2.41 -10.32
N LYS A 384 -52.77 -3.57 -10.99
CA LYS A 384 -54.06 -4.18 -11.37
C LYS A 384 -54.86 -4.65 -10.15
N TYR A 385 -54.25 -5.41 -9.24
CA TYR A 385 -54.96 -6.05 -8.12
C TYR A 385 -55.05 -5.20 -6.85
N PHE A 386 -54.14 -4.24 -6.66
CA PHE A 386 -54.11 -3.36 -5.49
C PHE A 386 -54.58 -1.93 -5.79
N THR A 387 -55.37 -1.71 -6.85
CA THR A 387 -55.82 -0.37 -7.35
C THR A 387 -56.33 0.58 -6.26
N ASN A 388 -57.02 0.08 -5.23
CA ASN A 388 -57.67 0.90 -4.18
C ASN A 388 -56.87 0.98 -2.86
N MET A 389 -55.60 0.52 -2.83
CA MET A 389 -54.80 0.28 -1.62
C MET A 389 -53.45 1.00 -1.73
N ILE A 390 -53.44 2.33 -1.58
CA ILE A 390 -52.28 3.19 -1.86
C ILE A 390 -51.11 2.92 -0.90
N ASN A 391 -51.39 2.67 0.38
CA ASN A 391 -50.37 2.41 1.39
C ASN A 391 -49.65 1.07 1.13
N GLU A 392 -50.42 0.04 0.78
CA GLU A 392 -49.91 -1.29 0.42
C GLU A 392 -49.13 -1.27 -0.90
N GLN A 393 -49.55 -0.45 -1.88
CA GLN A 393 -48.77 -0.23 -3.09
C GLN A 393 -47.43 0.43 -2.79
N GLN A 394 -47.41 1.46 -1.94
CA GLN A 394 -46.17 2.15 -1.57
C GLN A 394 -45.20 1.22 -0.82
N ALA A 395 -45.71 0.37 0.07
CA ALA A 395 -44.92 -0.65 0.76
C ALA A 395 -44.23 -1.61 -0.23
N LEU A 396 -44.94 -2.11 -1.24
CA LEU A 396 -44.40 -3.04 -2.25
C LEU A 396 -43.37 -2.42 -3.21
N PHE A 397 -43.25 -1.09 -3.29
CA PHE A 397 -42.25 -0.42 -4.13
C PHE A 397 -40.96 -0.04 -3.39
N ILE A 398 -40.88 -0.26 -2.06
CA ILE A 398 -39.66 0.00 -1.29
C ILE A 398 -38.63 -1.08 -1.64
N LYS A 399 -37.53 -0.67 -2.28
CA LYS A 399 -36.36 -1.53 -2.52
C LYS A 399 -35.53 -1.67 -1.24
N ASN A 400 -34.96 -2.87 -1.05
CA ASN A 400 -33.94 -3.23 -0.04
C ASN A 400 -34.48 -3.55 1.36
N GLN A 401 -35.20 -4.67 1.47
CA GLN A 401 -35.57 -5.24 2.76
C GLN A 401 -34.85 -6.58 2.95
N ILE A 402 -34.05 -6.67 4.00
CA ILE A 402 -33.32 -7.88 4.33
C ILE A 402 -34.17 -8.70 5.29
N PHE A 403 -34.44 -9.95 4.90
CA PHE A 403 -35.03 -10.95 5.78
C PHE A 403 -33.93 -11.85 6.33
N SER A 404 -34.00 -12.16 7.62
CA SER A 404 -33.02 -13.06 8.24
C SER A 404 -33.68 -13.98 9.25
N ASN A 405 -33.14 -15.19 9.38
CA ASN A 405 -33.48 -16.21 10.37
C ASN A 405 -32.38 -16.37 11.44
N LEU A 406 -31.42 -15.44 11.51
CA LEU A 406 -30.27 -15.53 12.42
C LEU A 406 -30.66 -15.10 13.84
N GLN A 407 -30.44 -15.98 14.82
CA GLN A 407 -30.69 -15.70 16.22
C GLN A 407 -29.48 -16.05 17.09
N LEU A 408 -29.29 -15.30 18.18
CA LEU A 408 -28.33 -15.65 19.23
C LEU A 408 -29.00 -16.63 20.19
N THR A 409 -28.40 -17.80 20.35
CA THR A 409 -28.80 -18.77 21.37
C THR A 409 -28.33 -18.34 22.76
N GLU A 410 -28.94 -18.88 23.82
CA GLU A 410 -28.57 -18.58 25.22
C GLU A 410 -27.11 -18.94 25.56
N SER A 411 -26.51 -19.84 24.78
CA SER A 411 -25.08 -20.22 24.87
C SER A 411 -24.13 -19.24 24.16
N GLY A 412 -24.66 -18.20 23.52
CA GLY A 412 -23.89 -17.18 22.80
C GLY A 412 -23.62 -17.49 21.32
N MET A 413 -23.99 -18.69 20.84
CA MET A 413 -23.75 -19.07 19.44
C MET A 413 -24.84 -18.54 18.51
N VAL A 414 -24.44 -18.07 17.32
CA VAL A 414 -25.36 -17.63 16.27
C VAL A 414 -25.82 -18.85 15.49
N VAL A 415 -27.11 -19.18 15.57
CA VAL A 415 -27.68 -20.34 14.87
C VAL A 415 -28.93 -19.92 14.12
N ALA A 416 -29.04 -20.39 12.88
CA ALA A 416 -30.32 -20.42 12.17
C ALA A 416 -30.93 -21.80 12.47
N ASN A 417 -31.92 -21.87 13.35
CA ASN A 417 -32.64 -23.11 13.67
C ASN A 417 -34.15 -22.92 13.54
N LEU A 418 -34.84 -23.99 13.16
CA LEU A 418 -36.29 -24.09 13.30
C LEU A 418 -36.66 -24.10 14.78
N SER A 419 -37.36 -23.06 15.23
CA SER A 419 -37.89 -23.01 16.58
C SER A 419 -39.33 -23.51 16.58
N ARG A 420 -39.73 -24.18 17.66
CA ARG A 420 -41.15 -24.35 17.96
C ARG A 420 -41.56 -23.24 18.91
N ASP A 421 -42.53 -22.43 18.49
CA ASP A 421 -43.07 -21.38 19.35
C ASP A 421 -43.81 -21.97 20.56
N ALA A 422 -44.10 -21.14 21.57
CA ALA A 422 -44.82 -21.53 22.80
C ALA A 422 -46.20 -22.21 22.56
N GLN A 423 -46.74 -22.12 21.35
CA GLN A 423 -47.98 -22.75 20.89
C GLN A 423 -47.77 -23.98 19.96
N ASN A 424 -46.54 -24.51 19.86
CA ASN A 424 -46.13 -25.65 19.02
C ASN A 424 -46.18 -25.43 17.49
N TYR A 425 -46.20 -24.19 17.00
CA TYR A 425 -46.01 -23.92 15.57
C TYR A 425 -44.54 -24.12 15.19
N LEU A 426 -44.30 -24.80 14.07
CA LEU A 426 -42.96 -24.98 13.51
C LEU A 426 -42.65 -23.74 12.65
N THR A 427 -41.72 -22.89 13.10
CA THR A 427 -41.40 -21.62 12.45
C THR A 427 -39.90 -21.46 12.24
N ASP A 428 -39.53 -20.92 11.09
CA ASP A 428 -38.12 -20.67 10.72
C ASP A 428 -37.64 -19.27 11.18
N ASN A 429 -38.51 -18.48 11.84
CA ASN A 429 -38.28 -17.11 12.30
C ASN A 429 -37.69 -16.17 11.22
N TYR A 430 -38.07 -16.38 9.96
CA TYR A 430 -37.58 -15.60 8.83
C TYR A 430 -38.34 -14.27 8.75
N ASN A 431 -37.81 -13.26 9.45
CA ASN A 431 -38.50 -11.98 9.65
C ASN A 431 -37.74 -10.82 9.02
N LEU A 432 -38.49 -9.75 8.73
CA LEU A 432 -37.95 -8.48 8.27
C LEU A 432 -36.99 -7.92 9.32
N VAL A 433 -35.80 -7.52 8.89
CA VAL A 433 -34.84 -6.86 9.77
C VAL A 433 -34.88 -5.35 9.60
N THR A 434 -35.22 -4.68 10.70
CA THR A 434 -35.22 -3.21 10.79
C THR A 434 -33.80 -2.65 10.95
N ASP A 435 -32.91 -3.35 11.65
CA ASP A 435 -31.55 -2.90 11.96
C ASP A 435 -30.46 -3.68 11.20
N HIS A 436 -29.95 -3.10 10.11
CA HIS A 436 -28.90 -3.72 9.28
C HIS A 436 -27.58 -3.96 10.05
N GLN A 437 -27.21 -3.03 10.94
CA GLN A 437 -26.01 -3.16 11.77
C GLN A 437 -26.07 -4.37 12.69
N ARG A 438 -27.27 -4.73 13.17
CA ARG A 438 -27.46 -5.89 14.05
C ARG A 438 -27.10 -7.18 13.31
N ILE A 439 -27.61 -7.40 12.09
CA ILE A 439 -27.24 -8.57 11.29
C ILE A 439 -25.74 -8.60 11.03
N GLU A 440 -25.14 -7.47 10.67
CA GLU A 440 -23.71 -7.41 10.42
C GLU A 440 -22.90 -7.84 11.65
N THR A 441 -23.30 -7.40 12.86
CA THR A 441 -22.65 -7.85 14.10
C THR A 441 -22.87 -9.35 14.37
N LEU A 442 -24.05 -9.90 14.07
CA LEU A 442 -24.33 -11.32 14.21
C LEU A 442 -23.44 -12.16 13.29
N ILE A 443 -23.33 -11.77 12.02
CA ILE A 443 -22.49 -12.49 11.06
C ILE A 443 -20.99 -12.34 11.41
N ARG A 444 -20.57 -11.17 11.92
CA ARG A 444 -19.19 -11.03 12.44
C ARG A 444 -18.92 -11.97 13.59
N ASN A 445 -19.86 -12.08 14.53
CA ASN A 445 -19.73 -13.01 15.65
C ASN A 445 -19.69 -14.47 15.17
N SER A 446 -20.53 -14.85 14.20
CA SER A 446 -20.50 -16.20 13.61
C SER A 446 -19.18 -16.49 12.88
N ILE A 447 -18.60 -15.50 12.19
CA ILE A 447 -17.28 -15.62 11.58
C ILE A 447 -16.20 -15.81 12.65
N ILE A 448 -16.28 -15.07 13.77
CA ILE A 448 -15.33 -15.23 14.89
C ILE A 448 -15.44 -16.63 15.50
N GLU A 449 -16.65 -17.16 15.66
CA GLU A 449 -16.87 -18.53 16.15
C GLU A 449 -16.34 -19.57 15.18
N TYR A 450 -16.67 -19.45 13.89
CA TYR A 450 -16.12 -20.29 12.84
C TYR A 450 -14.59 -20.30 12.86
N ASN A 451 -13.97 -19.13 12.97
CA ASN A 451 -12.52 -18.96 12.99
C ASN A 451 -11.82 -19.53 14.24
N LYS A 452 -12.58 -19.92 15.29
CA LYS A 452 -12.03 -20.66 16.44
C LYS A 452 -11.87 -22.14 16.15
N GLU A 453 -12.83 -22.74 15.44
CA GLU A 453 -12.87 -24.19 15.18
C GLU A 453 -12.25 -24.58 13.82
N LYS A 454 -12.38 -23.70 12.83
CA LYS A 454 -12.01 -23.91 11.43
C LYS A 454 -10.96 -22.88 10.97
N PRO A 455 -10.27 -23.10 9.83
CA PRO A 455 -9.27 -22.16 9.31
C PRO A 455 -9.83 -20.74 9.20
N LYS A 456 -9.02 -19.74 9.55
CA LYS A 456 -9.46 -18.34 9.57
C LYS A 456 -9.90 -17.89 8.19
N ILE A 457 -11.15 -17.45 8.09
CA ILE A 457 -11.70 -16.77 6.93
C ILE A 457 -11.94 -15.29 7.27
N ASN A 458 -11.55 -14.40 6.36
CA ASN A 458 -11.90 -12.99 6.41
C ASN A 458 -12.90 -12.69 5.30
N PHE A 459 -14.17 -12.51 5.65
CA PHE A 459 -15.22 -12.23 4.68
C PHE A 459 -15.60 -10.76 4.64
N PRO A 460 -15.69 -10.18 3.43
CA PRO A 460 -16.36 -8.90 3.28
C PRO A 460 -17.88 -9.04 3.46
N LEU A 461 -18.45 -8.20 4.32
CA LEU A 461 -19.88 -8.18 4.62
C LEU A 461 -20.60 -7.10 3.80
N TYR A 462 -20.80 -7.35 2.51
CA TYR A 462 -21.65 -6.50 1.67
C TYR A 462 -23.13 -6.79 1.90
N PRO A 463 -24.03 -5.79 1.79
CA PRO A 463 -25.47 -6.01 1.87
C PRO A 463 -25.96 -7.16 0.98
N CYS A 464 -25.45 -7.26 -0.25
CA CYS A 464 -25.81 -8.36 -1.16
C CYS A 464 -25.34 -9.73 -0.66
N TYR A 465 -24.13 -9.83 -0.08
CA TYR A 465 -23.67 -11.09 0.51
C TYR A 465 -24.45 -11.46 1.75
N ILE A 466 -24.81 -10.48 2.59
CA ILE A 466 -25.66 -10.69 3.75
C ILE A 466 -27.02 -11.23 3.30
N GLU A 467 -27.61 -10.65 2.26
CA GLU A 467 -28.87 -11.09 1.68
C GLU A 467 -28.77 -12.51 1.13
N LEU A 468 -27.71 -12.82 0.37
CA LEU A 468 -27.43 -14.16 -0.15
C LEU A 468 -27.27 -15.19 0.98
N LEU A 469 -26.48 -14.87 2.00
CA LEU A 469 -26.25 -15.76 3.14
C LEU A 469 -27.54 -16.02 3.90
N CYS A 470 -28.33 -14.98 4.18
CA CYS A 470 -29.64 -15.14 4.82
C CYS A 470 -30.60 -15.96 3.95
N ARG A 471 -30.55 -15.81 2.62
CA ARG A 471 -31.37 -16.61 1.70
C ARG A 471 -30.94 -18.08 1.70
N LEU A 472 -29.65 -18.38 1.69
CA LEU A 472 -29.14 -19.74 1.77
C LEU A 472 -29.54 -20.41 3.10
N CYS A 473 -29.43 -19.68 4.21
CA CYS A 473 -29.95 -20.07 5.54
C CYS A 473 -31.42 -20.47 5.48
N HIS A 474 -32.26 -19.66 4.84
CA HIS A 474 -33.68 -19.99 4.72
C HIS A 474 -33.93 -21.17 3.78
N GLN A 475 -33.34 -21.19 2.58
CA GLN A 475 -33.63 -22.22 1.59
C GLN A 475 -33.28 -23.62 2.09
N ILE A 476 -32.12 -23.81 2.71
CA ILE A 476 -31.66 -25.15 3.13
C ILE A 476 -32.45 -25.70 4.32
N GLN A 477 -33.00 -24.81 5.15
CA GLN A 477 -33.91 -25.17 6.23
C GLN A 477 -35.27 -25.67 5.72
N THR A 478 -35.76 -25.14 4.59
CA THR A 478 -37.02 -25.61 4.01
C THR A 478 -36.92 -27.09 3.61
N VAL A 479 -38.03 -27.82 3.76
CA VAL A 479 -38.12 -29.23 3.35
C VAL A 479 -38.04 -29.31 1.81
N ASP A 480 -37.17 -30.16 1.27
CA ASP A 480 -36.76 -30.17 -0.16
C ASP A 480 -36.07 -28.87 -0.62
N GLY A 481 -35.34 -28.23 0.30
CA GLY A 481 -34.56 -27.02 0.11
C GLY A 481 -33.24 -27.23 -0.65
N HIS A 482 -33.28 -27.84 -1.83
CA HIS A 482 -32.08 -27.97 -2.67
C HIS A 482 -31.80 -26.66 -3.41
N CYS A 483 -30.52 -26.27 -3.49
CA CYS A 483 -30.11 -24.99 -4.06
C CYS A 483 -29.03 -25.19 -5.14
N CYS A 484 -29.14 -24.41 -6.23
CA CYS A 484 -28.10 -24.31 -7.24
C CYS A 484 -27.78 -22.83 -7.41
N ILE A 485 -26.52 -22.49 -7.14
CA ILE A 485 -26.01 -21.15 -7.28
C ILE A 485 -25.22 -21.10 -8.59
N MET A 486 -25.71 -20.27 -9.50
CA MET A 486 -25.08 -19.97 -10.77
C MET A 486 -24.46 -18.58 -10.63
N ALA A 487 -23.14 -18.49 -10.54
CA ALA A 487 -22.48 -17.21 -10.34
C ALA A 487 -21.54 -16.88 -11.49
N GLU A 488 -21.52 -15.62 -11.93
CA GLU A 488 -20.44 -15.15 -12.79
C GLU A 488 -19.13 -15.12 -11.97
N GLY A 489 -18.41 -16.24 -12.00
CA GLY A 489 -17.17 -16.47 -11.26
C GLY A 489 -17.36 -17.38 -10.05
N VAL A 490 -16.24 -17.86 -9.52
CA VAL A 490 -16.22 -18.79 -8.40
C VAL A 490 -16.67 -18.06 -7.13
N ILE A 491 -17.78 -18.52 -6.55
CA ILE A 491 -18.12 -18.19 -5.16
C ILE A 491 -17.09 -18.88 -4.28
N ASP A 492 -16.44 -18.11 -3.41
CA ASP A 492 -15.46 -18.67 -2.48
C ASP A 492 -16.14 -19.80 -1.67
N PRO A 493 -15.66 -21.06 -1.74
CA PRO A 493 -16.29 -22.22 -1.09
C PRO A 493 -16.43 -22.05 0.42
N SER A 494 -15.57 -21.21 0.98
CA SER A 494 -15.57 -20.79 2.36
C SER A 494 -16.90 -20.15 2.80
N ILE A 495 -17.66 -19.51 1.89
CA ILE A 495 -18.97 -18.93 2.20
C ILE A 495 -19.95 -20.06 2.53
N ILE A 496 -19.88 -21.14 1.77
CA ILE A 496 -20.70 -22.33 1.97
C ILE A 496 -20.29 -23.02 3.27
N ASP A 497 -19.00 -23.06 3.59
CA ASP A 497 -18.52 -23.59 4.88
C ASP A 497 -19.03 -22.78 6.09
N LEU A 498 -19.01 -21.44 5.99
CA LEU A 498 -19.55 -20.56 7.02
C LEU A 498 -21.06 -20.77 7.15
N PHE A 499 -21.77 -20.71 6.04
CA PHE A 499 -23.20 -20.94 5.99
C PHE A 499 -23.58 -22.33 6.57
N SER A 500 -22.84 -23.39 6.24
CA SER A 500 -23.12 -24.73 6.76
C SER A 500 -22.93 -24.80 8.27
N SER A 501 -21.93 -24.09 8.82
CA SER A 501 -21.76 -23.97 10.28
C SER A 501 -22.91 -23.22 10.95
N ILE A 502 -23.44 -22.15 10.32
CA ILE A 502 -24.53 -21.35 10.88
C ILE A 502 -25.83 -22.16 10.98
N VAL A 503 -26.08 -23.06 10.03
CA VAL A 503 -27.27 -23.93 10.02
C VAL A 503 -27.02 -25.26 10.77
N ASN A 504 -25.79 -25.52 11.26
CA ASN A 504 -25.37 -26.79 11.85
C ASN A 504 -25.56 -28.00 10.92
N TYR A 505 -25.20 -27.85 9.65
CA TYR A 505 -25.12 -28.95 8.68
C TYR A 505 -23.66 -29.32 8.42
N GLN A 506 -23.39 -30.62 8.33
CA GLN A 506 -22.09 -31.13 7.93
C GLN A 506 -21.95 -31.01 6.41
N LEU A 507 -20.90 -30.31 5.97
CA LEU A 507 -20.57 -30.21 4.56
C LEU A 507 -19.79 -31.43 4.09
N VAL A 508 -20.24 -32.06 3.01
CA VAL A 508 -19.55 -33.15 2.33
C VAL A 508 -19.33 -32.74 0.87
N SER A 509 -18.07 -32.53 0.50
CA SER A 509 -17.63 -32.23 -0.88
C SER A 509 -16.93 -33.44 -1.51
N PHE A 510 -17.08 -33.67 -2.81
CA PHE A 510 -16.39 -34.75 -3.53
C PHE A 510 -15.07 -34.24 -4.11
N LYS A 511 -14.09 -33.96 -3.23
CA LYS A 511 -12.72 -33.65 -3.66
C LYS A 511 -12.07 -34.90 -4.27
N THR A 512 -12.30 -35.13 -5.56
CA THR A 512 -11.77 -36.25 -6.33
C THR A 512 -10.66 -35.76 -7.24
N SER A 513 -9.48 -36.34 -7.08
CA SER A 513 -8.29 -35.94 -7.82
C SER A 513 -7.93 -36.97 -8.88
N HIS A 514 -7.82 -36.54 -10.14
CA HIS A 514 -7.35 -37.39 -11.24
C HIS A 514 -5.93 -37.96 -10.97
N LEU A 515 -5.17 -37.32 -10.09
CA LEU A 515 -3.84 -37.75 -9.67
C LEU A 515 -3.79 -38.99 -8.76
N ILE A 516 -4.87 -39.33 -8.02
CA ILE A 516 -4.80 -40.38 -6.97
C ILE A 516 -5.50 -41.68 -7.37
N THR A 517 -6.45 -41.64 -8.32
CA THR A 517 -7.31 -42.80 -8.59
C THR A 517 -7.42 -43.08 -10.10
N SER A 518 -7.49 -44.36 -10.47
CA SER A 518 -7.88 -44.77 -11.83
C SER A 518 -9.40 -44.63 -11.98
N ASN A 519 -9.93 -44.43 -13.20
CA ASN A 519 -11.37 -44.22 -13.43
C ASN A 519 -12.28 -45.22 -12.69
N ASP A 520 -11.92 -46.51 -12.64
CA ASP A 520 -12.70 -47.53 -11.93
C ASP A 520 -12.64 -47.40 -10.39
N ARG A 521 -11.49 -46.98 -9.84
CA ARG A 521 -11.36 -46.73 -8.39
C ARG A 521 -12.09 -45.46 -7.98
N HIS A 522 -12.12 -44.46 -8.85
CA HIS A 522 -12.90 -43.24 -8.65
C HIS A 522 -14.40 -43.53 -8.49
N GLN A 523 -14.97 -44.36 -9.36
CA GLN A 523 -16.38 -44.78 -9.28
C GLN A 523 -16.67 -45.46 -7.94
N SER A 524 -15.78 -46.37 -7.52
CA SER A 524 -15.93 -47.05 -6.22
C SER A 524 -15.85 -46.09 -5.03
N PHE A 525 -14.98 -45.07 -5.09
CA PHE A 525 -14.85 -44.06 -4.04
C PHE A 525 -16.09 -43.16 -3.94
N ILE A 526 -16.60 -42.67 -5.07
CA ILE A 526 -17.82 -41.85 -5.11
C ILE A 526 -19.00 -42.64 -4.55
N LYS A 527 -19.16 -43.91 -4.98
CA LYS A 527 -20.20 -44.80 -4.48
C LYS A 527 -20.10 -45.03 -2.97
N GLN A 528 -18.91 -45.35 -2.44
CA GLN A 528 -18.69 -45.53 -1.00
C GLN A 528 -18.96 -44.26 -0.18
N LYS A 529 -18.53 -43.11 -0.69
CA LYS A 529 -18.76 -41.83 0.00
C LYS A 529 -20.24 -41.49 0.02
N LEU A 530 -20.95 -41.70 -1.09
CA LEU A 530 -22.40 -41.56 -1.15
C LEU A 530 -23.09 -42.51 -0.17
N THR A 531 -22.82 -43.82 -0.21
CA THR A 531 -23.45 -44.79 0.71
C THR A 531 -23.24 -44.40 2.17
N GLN A 532 -22.04 -43.95 2.54
CA GLN A 532 -21.77 -43.44 3.87
C GLN A 532 -22.61 -42.20 4.22
N THR A 533 -22.72 -41.21 3.32
CA THR A 533 -23.59 -40.04 3.59
C THR A 533 -25.06 -40.42 3.78
N TYR A 534 -25.56 -41.41 3.05
CA TYR A 534 -26.93 -41.91 3.24
C TYR A 534 -27.11 -42.62 4.59
N ILE A 535 -26.13 -43.42 5.01
CA ILE A 535 -26.12 -44.11 6.31
C ILE A 535 -26.12 -43.09 7.46
N ASP A 536 -25.24 -42.08 7.38
CA ASP A 536 -25.12 -41.04 8.40
C ASP A 536 -26.41 -40.20 8.48
N ALA A 537 -26.98 -39.81 7.34
CA ALA A 537 -28.23 -39.06 7.29
C ALA A 537 -29.45 -39.88 7.73
N GLY A 538 -29.55 -41.15 7.34
CA GLY A 538 -30.76 -41.96 7.55
C GLY A 538 -30.81 -42.70 8.88
N ILE A 539 -29.66 -43.12 9.43
CA ILE A 539 -29.58 -43.89 10.68
C ILE A 539 -29.20 -42.97 11.85
N ARG A 540 -28.17 -42.13 11.69
CA ARG A 540 -27.71 -41.22 12.76
C ARG A 540 -28.52 -39.94 12.85
N ASN A 541 -29.37 -39.66 11.85
CA ASN A 541 -30.09 -38.41 11.70
C ASN A 541 -29.16 -37.18 11.68
N GLU A 542 -27.97 -37.33 11.11
CA GLU A 542 -27.04 -36.22 10.90
C GLU A 542 -27.50 -35.38 9.71
N LYS A 543 -27.50 -34.05 9.87
CA LYS A 543 -27.89 -33.09 8.83
C LYS A 543 -26.70 -32.83 7.89
N ILE A 544 -26.84 -33.15 6.60
CA ILE A 544 -25.74 -33.17 5.64
C ILE A 544 -26.05 -32.29 4.43
N ILE A 545 -25.08 -31.46 4.01
CA ILE A 545 -25.10 -30.76 2.72
C ILE A 545 -24.08 -31.43 1.79
N LEU A 546 -24.56 -31.94 0.67
CA LEU A 546 -23.75 -32.41 -0.46
C LEU A 546 -23.40 -31.20 -1.33
N LEU A 547 -22.13 -30.81 -1.33
CA LEU A 547 -21.59 -29.78 -2.22
C LEU A 547 -21.09 -30.42 -3.51
N ILE A 548 -21.62 -29.95 -4.64
CA ILE A 548 -21.21 -30.36 -5.98
C ILE A 548 -20.67 -29.15 -6.72
N THR A 549 -19.42 -29.23 -7.19
CA THR A 549 -18.75 -28.18 -7.97
C THR A 549 -18.78 -28.48 -9.47
N GLU A 550 -18.36 -27.52 -10.29
CA GLU A 550 -18.39 -27.65 -11.75
C GLU A 550 -17.53 -28.82 -12.26
N GLU A 551 -16.36 -29.02 -11.66
CA GLU A 551 -15.40 -30.09 -11.99
C GLU A 551 -16.01 -31.49 -11.77
N GLU A 552 -16.85 -31.63 -10.75
CA GLU A 552 -17.48 -32.90 -10.40
C GLU A 552 -18.56 -33.32 -11.42
N PHE A 553 -19.02 -32.42 -12.31
CA PHE A 553 -19.96 -32.76 -13.38
C PHE A 553 -19.34 -33.54 -14.54
N GLU A 554 -18.02 -33.68 -14.60
CA GLU A 554 -17.41 -34.59 -15.58
C GLU A 554 -17.79 -36.06 -15.31
N HIS A 555 -18.16 -36.38 -14.06
CA HIS A 555 -18.53 -37.71 -13.63
C HIS A 555 -20.04 -37.94 -13.72
N ILE A 556 -20.47 -38.63 -14.79
CA ILE A 556 -21.91 -38.81 -15.09
C ILE A 556 -22.64 -39.64 -14.02
N GLU A 557 -21.98 -40.62 -13.39
CA GLU A 557 -22.57 -41.46 -12.34
C GLU A 557 -23.02 -40.65 -11.11
N LEU A 558 -22.22 -39.67 -10.68
CA LEU A 558 -22.58 -38.79 -9.56
C LEU A 558 -23.87 -38.03 -9.88
N ILE A 559 -23.97 -37.50 -11.10
CA ILE A 559 -25.13 -36.75 -11.59
C ILE A 559 -26.37 -37.64 -11.57
N ILE A 560 -26.26 -38.90 -12.01
CA ILE A 560 -27.37 -39.86 -11.95
C ILE A 560 -27.88 -40.03 -10.52
N HIS A 561 -26.97 -40.31 -9.58
CA HIS A 561 -27.34 -40.53 -8.19
C HIS A 561 -28.00 -39.29 -7.57
N VAL A 562 -27.52 -38.10 -7.92
CA VAL A 562 -28.12 -36.82 -7.50
C VAL A 562 -29.49 -36.63 -8.15
N THR A 563 -29.66 -36.96 -9.43
CA THR A 563 -30.99 -36.90 -10.07
C THR A 563 -32.00 -37.86 -9.43
N ASN A 564 -31.55 -39.04 -9.04
CA ASN A 564 -32.39 -40.03 -8.37
C ASN A 564 -32.76 -39.56 -6.96
N LEU A 565 -31.82 -38.95 -6.23
CA LEU A 565 -32.08 -38.31 -4.94
C LEU A 565 -33.17 -37.23 -5.06
N LEU A 566 -33.07 -36.37 -6.08
CA LEU A 566 -34.02 -35.27 -6.29
C LEU A 566 -35.39 -35.73 -6.78
N ASN A 567 -35.46 -36.81 -7.56
CA ASN A 567 -36.72 -37.32 -8.12
C ASN A 567 -37.51 -38.23 -7.16
N THR A 568 -36.94 -38.53 -5.98
CA THR A 568 -37.57 -39.26 -4.87
C THR A 568 -38.41 -40.44 -5.34
N GLU A 569 -37.78 -41.60 -5.58
CA GLU A 569 -38.39 -42.88 -5.18
C GLU A 569 -37.50 -44.12 -5.33
N GLU A 570 -36.29 -44.10 -5.93
CA GLU A 570 -35.48 -45.35 -5.99
C GLU A 570 -33.95 -45.11 -5.93
N MET A 571 -33.30 -45.67 -4.90
CA MET A 571 -31.84 -45.66 -4.69
C MET A 571 -31.24 -47.08 -4.67
N SER A 572 -31.98 -48.08 -5.17
CA SER A 572 -31.62 -49.51 -5.04
C SER A 572 -30.31 -49.89 -5.72
N SER A 573 -29.86 -49.18 -6.77
CA SER A 573 -28.57 -49.47 -7.41
C SER A 573 -27.33 -49.03 -6.61
N LEU A 574 -27.51 -48.18 -5.59
CA LEU A 574 -26.41 -47.67 -4.77
C LEU A 574 -25.97 -48.69 -3.71
N PHE A 575 -26.93 -49.39 -3.09
CA PHE A 575 -26.64 -50.34 -2.02
C PHE A 575 -26.54 -51.76 -2.56
N SER A 576 -25.60 -52.53 -2.03
CA SER A 576 -25.63 -53.98 -2.18
C SER A 576 -26.78 -54.58 -1.36
N LEU A 577 -27.26 -55.76 -1.75
CA LEU A 577 -28.30 -56.49 -0.99
C LEU A 577 -27.89 -56.72 0.47
N GLU A 578 -26.60 -56.90 0.74
CA GLU A 578 -26.05 -57.05 2.09
C GLU A 578 -26.17 -55.74 2.90
N GLU A 579 -25.75 -54.61 2.32
CA GLU A 579 -25.84 -53.29 2.95
C GLU A 579 -27.30 -52.89 3.21
N GLU A 580 -28.22 -53.15 2.27
CA GLU A 580 -29.65 -52.89 2.48
C GLU A 580 -30.18 -53.64 3.70
N THR A 581 -29.84 -54.93 3.84
CA THR A 581 -30.29 -55.70 5.00
C THR A 581 -29.70 -55.18 6.30
N SER A 582 -28.47 -54.69 6.28
CA SER A 582 -27.83 -54.04 7.42
C SER A 582 -28.55 -52.75 7.82
N VAL A 583 -28.85 -51.87 6.84
CA VAL A 583 -29.60 -50.63 7.04
C VAL A 583 -30.98 -50.93 7.61
N LEU A 584 -31.72 -51.89 7.04
CA LEU A 584 -33.05 -52.27 7.51
C LEU A 584 -33.04 -52.80 8.96
N ASN A 585 -32.03 -53.57 9.33
CA ASN A 585 -31.87 -54.06 10.70
C ASN A 585 -31.59 -52.93 11.69
N SER A 586 -30.80 -51.93 11.29
CA SER A 586 -30.48 -50.77 12.13
C SER A 586 -31.67 -49.82 12.34
N VAL A 587 -32.49 -49.62 11.30
CA VAL A 587 -33.65 -48.71 11.31
C VAL A 587 -34.87 -49.34 12.00
N ARG A 588 -34.87 -50.67 12.20
CA ARG A 588 -35.98 -51.41 12.83
C ARG A 588 -36.43 -50.83 14.17
N THR A 589 -35.49 -50.46 15.03
CA THR A 589 -35.80 -49.90 16.35
C THR A 589 -36.47 -48.52 16.23
N GLN A 590 -36.02 -47.69 15.29
CA GLN A 590 -36.57 -46.36 15.03
C GLN A 590 -37.98 -46.42 14.43
N VAL A 591 -38.23 -47.36 13.52
CA VAL A 591 -39.56 -47.59 12.92
C VAL A 591 -40.58 -48.00 13.99
N GLN A 592 -40.17 -48.88 14.91
CA GLN A 592 -41.02 -49.29 16.02
C GLN A 592 -41.27 -48.14 17.01
N GLN A 593 -40.27 -47.30 17.29
CA GLN A 593 -40.42 -46.09 18.11
C GLN A 593 -41.34 -45.04 17.45
N ALA A 594 -41.34 -44.96 16.12
CA ALA A 594 -42.25 -44.10 15.35
C ALA A 594 -43.70 -44.63 15.28
N GLY A 595 -43.99 -45.78 15.89
CA GLY A 595 -45.33 -46.38 15.92
C GLY A 595 -45.76 -47.07 14.63
N LEU A 596 -44.83 -47.31 13.69
CA LEU A 596 -45.09 -47.97 12.41
C LEU A 596 -44.86 -49.50 12.52
N SER A 597 -45.68 -50.29 11.82
CA SER A 597 -45.50 -51.74 11.74
C SER A 597 -44.28 -52.08 10.87
N PHE A 598 -43.38 -52.93 11.38
CA PHE A 598 -42.17 -53.30 10.67
C PHE A 598 -42.47 -54.19 9.45
N SER A 599 -42.22 -53.64 8.26
CA SER A 599 -42.18 -54.33 6.97
C SER A 599 -40.95 -53.86 6.21
N ARG A 600 -40.36 -54.69 5.33
CA ARG A 600 -39.19 -54.30 4.53
C ARG A 600 -39.45 -53.02 3.72
N ALA A 601 -40.63 -52.90 3.12
CA ALA A 601 -41.02 -51.73 2.35
C ALA A 601 -41.16 -50.48 3.24
N VAL A 602 -41.86 -50.60 4.37
CA VAL A 602 -42.09 -49.49 5.32
C VAL A 602 -40.79 -49.02 5.97
N ALA A 603 -39.89 -49.94 6.33
CA ALA A 603 -38.60 -49.59 6.92
C ALA A 603 -37.68 -48.89 5.91
N TRP A 604 -37.72 -49.30 4.63
CA TRP A 604 -36.98 -48.62 3.57
C TRP A 604 -37.55 -47.23 3.28
N GLU A 605 -38.88 -47.09 3.22
CA GLU A 605 -39.54 -45.80 3.05
C GLU A 605 -39.24 -44.85 4.21
N PHE A 606 -39.21 -45.36 5.45
CA PHE A 606 -38.83 -44.59 6.64
C PHE A 606 -37.38 -44.12 6.55
N PHE A 607 -36.45 -44.97 6.14
CA PHE A 607 -35.05 -44.60 5.91
C PHE A 607 -34.93 -43.50 4.84
N LEU A 608 -35.59 -43.66 3.70
CA LEU A 608 -35.61 -42.66 2.63
C LEU A 608 -36.23 -41.34 3.07
N ARG A 609 -37.25 -41.37 3.94
CA ARG A 609 -37.83 -40.17 4.54
C ARG A 609 -36.80 -39.44 5.40
N ASN A 610 -36.08 -40.14 6.27
CA ASN A 610 -35.03 -39.53 7.11
C ASN A 610 -33.91 -38.94 6.25
N VAL A 611 -33.46 -39.68 5.23
CA VAL A 611 -32.47 -39.19 4.26
C VAL A 611 -32.97 -37.90 3.58
N LYS A 612 -34.21 -37.86 3.11
CA LYS A 612 -34.79 -36.69 2.44
C LYS A 612 -34.91 -35.49 3.39
N GLU A 613 -35.22 -35.71 4.66
CA GLU A 613 -35.28 -34.66 5.67
C GLU A 613 -33.90 -34.10 6.03
N ASN A 614 -32.86 -34.93 6.00
CA ASN A 614 -31.52 -34.58 6.49
C ASN A 614 -30.50 -34.23 5.41
N VAL A 615 -30.63 -34.75 4.19
CA VAL A 615 -29.71 -34.48 3.07
C VAL A 615 -30.19 -33.29 2.24
N ARG A 616 -29.27 -32.36 1.96
CA ARG A 616 -29.49 -31.22 1.07
C ARG A 616 -28.42 -31.22 0.00
N VAL A 617 -28.78 -30.75 -1.19
CA VAL A 617 -27.86 -30.69 -2.33
C VAL A 617 -27.63 -29.22 -2.65
N LEU A 618 -26.37 -28.82 -2.67
CA LEU A 618 -25.92 -27.50 -3.10
C LEU A 618 -25.01 -27.66 -4.32
N ILE A 619 -25.44 -27.08 -5.44
CA ILE A 619 -24.70 -27.11 -6.70
C ILE A 619 -24.08 -25.73 -6.95
N LEU A 620 -22.79 -25.68 -7.23
CA LEU A 620 -22.08 -24.49 -7.71
C LEU A 620 -21.74 -24.64 -9.20
N MET A 621 -22.16 -23.67 -10.00
CA MET A 621 -21.81 -23.60 -11.43
C MET A 621 -21.39 -22.17 -11.80
N ASN A 622 -20.36 -22.03 -12.63
CA ASN A 622 -20.02 -20.73 -13.20
C ASN A 622 -20.91 -20.38 -14.39
N GLU A 623 -21.09 -21.34 -15.31
CA GLU A 623 -21.94 -21.18 -16.50
C GLU A 623 -22.96 -22.32 -16.63
N ILE A 624 -24.03 -22.04 -17.37
CA ILE A 624 -25.09 -23.02 -17.61
C ILE A 624 -24.60 -24.01 -18.66
N ASN A 625 -24.27 -25.22 -18.19
CA ASN A 625 -24.03 -26.32 -19.08
C ASN A 625 -25.36 -26.74 -19.75
N ASN A 626 -25.58 -26.24 -20.97
CA ASN A 626 -26.80 -26.50 -21.74
C ASN A 626 -27.03 -28.00 -21.97
N LYS A 627 -25.96 -28.80 -22.05
CA LYS A 627 -26.07 -30.27 -22.18
C LYS A 627 -26.66 -30.86 -20.90
N LEU A 628 -26.10 -30.53 -19.74
CA LEU A 628 -26.60 -30.97 -18.43
C LEU A 628 -28.09 -30.63 -18.24
N CYS A 629 -28.52 -29.45 -18.66
CA CYS A 629 -29.92 -29.01 -18.54
C CYS A 629 -30.89 -29.80 -19.44
N LEU A 630 -30.41 -30.30 -20.60
CA LEU A 630 -31.21 -31.10 -21.53
C LEU A 630 -31.26 -32.58 -21.14
N ASP A 631 -30.16 -33.08 -20.56
CA ASP A 631 -29.94 -34.48 -20.21
C ASP A 631 -30.52 -34.82 -18.84
N HIS A 632 -30.38 -33.90 -17.87
CA HIS A 632 -30.83 -34.05 -16.49
C HIS A 632 -31.77 -32.91 -16.05
N PRO A 633 -32.99 -32.81 -16.61
CA PRO A 633 -33.91 -31.71 -16.33
C PRO A 633 -34.45 -31.71 -14.89
N SER A 634 -34.44 -32.86 -14.23
CA SER A 634 -34.89 -32.99 -12.83
C SER A 634 -34.11 -32.11 -11.85
N ILE A 635 -32.82 -31.89 -12.13
CA ILE A 635 -31.95 -31.01 -11.33
C ILE A 635 -32.57 -29.62 -11.28
N PHE A 636 -32.82 -29.03 -12.44
CA PHE A 636 -33.30 -27.64 -12.57
C PHE A 636 -34.79 -27.44 -12.25
N ASN A 637 -35.57 -28.53 -12.22
CA ASN A 637 -36.99 -28.51 -11.87
C ASN A 637 -37.23 -28.58 -10.36
N ASN A 638 -36.41 -29.35 -9.64
CA ASN A 638 -36.58 -29.59 -8.20
C ASN A 638 -35.70 -28.67 -7.34
N ILE A 639 -34.69 -28.03 -7.93
CA ILE A 639 -33.78 -27.12 -7.24
C ILE A 639 -34.18 -25.65 -7.44
N THR A 640 -34.01 -24.83 -6.40
CA THR A 640 -34.04 -23.37 -6.55
C THR A 640 -32.79 -22.88 -7.22
N LEU A 641 -32.96 -22.23 -8.36
CA LEU A 641 -31.87 -21.59 -9.10
C LEU A 641 -31.69 -20.16 -8.62
N ILE A 642 -30.53 -19.88 -8.06
CA ILE A 642 -30.08 -18.52 -7.76
C ILE A 642 -29.02 -18.16 -8.79
N TYR A 643 -29.38 -17.28 -9.72
CA TYR A 643 -28.41 -16.63 -10.58
C TYR A 643 -27.84 -15.40 -9.87
N TRP A 644 -26.57 -15.50 -9.52
CA TRP A 644 -25.79 -14.44 -8.92
C TRP A 644 -25.12 -13.62 -10.02
N GLN A 645 -25.74 -12.49 -10.33
CA GLN A 645 -25.28 -11.57 -11.35
C GLN A 645 -23.95 -10.91 -11.00
N HIS A 646 -23.36 -10.33 -12.03
CA HIS A 646 -22.33 -9.33 -11.83
C HIS A 646 -22.77 -8.22 -10.90
N TRP A 647 -21.82 -7.71 -10.14
CA TRP A 647 -22.04 -6.58 -9.26
C TRP A 647 -22.35 -5.30 -10.03
N ASP A 648 -23.42 -4.63 -9.60
CA ASP A 648 -23.71 -3.27 -10.01
C ASP A 648 -22.61 -2.31 -9.53
N ASN A 649 -22.53 -1.12 -10.15
CA ASN A 649 -21.56 -0.10 -9.76
C ASN A 649 -21.59 0.20 -8.25
N GLN A 650 -22.78 0.22 -7.63
CA GLN A 650 -22.90 0.46 -6.18
C GLN A 650 -22.28 -0.65 -5.33
N THR A 651 -22.46 -1.91 -5.70
CA THR A 651 -21.91 -3.05 -4.95
C THR A 651 -20.40 -3.18 -5.19
N LEU A 652 -19.91 -2.86 -6.39
CA LEU A 652 -18.48 -2.73 -6.68
C LEU A 652 -17.82 -1.66 -5.78
N VAL A 653 -18.46 -0.50 -5.64
CA VAL A 653 -17.97 0.59 -4.78
C VAL A 653 -17.93 0.15 -3.32
N GLN A 654 -18.98 -0.50 -2.82
CA GLN A 654 -19.00 -1.04 -1.45
C GLN A 654 -17.87 -2.06 -1.24
N ASN A 655 -17.58 -2.89 -2.25
CA ASN A 655 -16.47 -3.82 -2.20
C ASN A 655 -15.12 -3.13 -2.07
N SER A 656 -14.87 -2.17 -2.94
CA SER A 656 -13.64 -1.38 -2.86
C SER A 656 -13.51 -0.62 -1.53
N LEU A 657 -14.59 -0.01 -1.02
CA LEU A 657 -14.58 0.69 0.26
C LEU A 657 -14.20 -0.22 1.43
N TYR A 658 -14.63 -1.48 1.44
CA TYR A 658 -14.28 -2.42 2.50
C TYR A 658 -12.77 -2.68 2.57
N HIS A 659 -12.14 -2.99 1.44
CA HIS A 659 -10.70 -3.21 1.39
C HIS A 659 -9.87 -1.94 1.61
N LEU A 660 -10.44 -0.76 1.27
CA LEU A 660 -9.79 0.54 1.48
C LEU A 660 -9.85 1.03 2.94
N LYS A 661 -10.72 0.47 3.80
CA LYS A 661 -10.85 0.88 5.22
C LYS A 661 -9.53 0.79 5.99
N ASP A 662 -8.69 -0.20 5.66
CA ASP A 662 -7.44 -0.46 6.36
C ASP A 662 -6.26 0.38 5.84
N VAL A 663 -6.48 1.18 4.78
CA VAL A 663 -5.44 2.01 4.17
C VAL A 663 -5.27 3.33 4.92
N LYS A 664 -4.15 3.47 5.63
CA LYS A 664 -3.86 4.64 6.50
C LYS A 664 -3.64 5.95 5.75
N TRP A 665 -3.26 5.89 4.48
CA TRP A 665 -2.76 7.05 3.72
C TRP A 665 -3.85 7.82 2.96
N LEU A 666 -5.12 7.38 3.02
CA LEU A 666 -6.23 7.96 2.25
C LEU A 666 -7.26 8.63 3.16
N ASP A 667 -7.68 9.83 2.79
CA ASP A 667 -8.83 10.52 3.38
C ASP A 667 -10.15 9.86 2.95
N LYS A 668 -11.22 10.03 3.74
CA LYS A 668 -12.55 9.45 3.43
C LYS A 668 -13.07 9.85 2.03
N SER A 669 -12.94 11.12 1.66
CA SER A 669 -13.39 11.60 0.34
C SER A 669 -12.54 11.02 -0.79
N SER A 670 -11.23 10.86 -0.56
CA SER A 670 -10.33 10.24 -1.54
C SER A 670 -10.62 8.74 -1.66
N CYS A 671 -10.92 8.04 -0.57
CA CYS A 671 -11.35 6.64 -0.57
C CYS A 671 -12.62 6.41 -1.39
N GLU A 672 -13.61 7.29 -1.27
CA GLU A 672 -14.83 7.19 -2.08
C GLU A 672 -14.53 7.41 -3.57
N ASN A 673 -13.69 8.39 -3.89
CA ASN A 673 -13.28 8.66 -5.27
C ASN A 673 -12.45 7.49 -5.85
N THR A 674 -11.54 6.89 -5.08
CA THR A 674 -10.77 5.71 -5.51
C THR A 674 -11.66 4.50 -5.70
N ALA A 675 -12.59 4.24 -4.76
CA ALA A 675 -13.55 3.16 -4.84
C ALA A 675 -14.37 3.21 -6.15
N HIS A 676 -14.88 4.40 -6.46
CA HIS A 676 -15.58 4.63 -7.71
C HIS A 676 -14.69 4.53 -8.96
N LEU A 677 -13.42 4.96 -8.88
CA LEU A 677 -12.47 4.78 -9.98
C LEU A 677 -12.29 3.30 -10.29
N LEU A 678 -11.99 2.49 -9.27
CA LEU A 678 -11.75 1.05 -9.44
C LEU A 678 -12.97 0.36 -10.06
N ALA A 679 -14.19 0.67 -9.58
CA ALA A 679 -15.44 0.15 -10.14
C ALA A 679 -15.61 0.54 -11.63
N SER A 680 -15.34 1.80 -11.98
CA SER A 680 -15.46 2.27 -13.38
C SER A 680 -14.43 1.61 -14.31
N MET A 681 -13.20 1.37 -13.84
CA MET A 681 -12.18 0.65 -14.62
C MET A 681 -12.60 -0.79 -14.90
N HIS A 682 -13.19 -1.47 -13.91
CA HIS A 682 -13.72 -2.83 -14.07
C HIS A 682 -14.87 -2.89 -15.09
N LEU A 683 -15.84 -1.99 -14.97
CA LEU A 683 -16.95 -1.93 -15.93
C LEU A 683 -16.47 -1.62 -17.35
N SER A 684 -15.48 -0.72 -17.50
CA SER A 684 -14.92 -0.38 -18.81
C SER A 684 -14.30 -1.59 -19.51
N ILE A 685 -13.54 -2.43 -18.80
CA ILE A 685 -12.93 -3.62 -19.41
C ILE A 685 -13.97 -4.69 -19.73
N ARG A 686 -15.02 -4.84 -18.89
CA ARG A 686 -16.14 -5.73 -19.19
C ARG A 686 -16.81 -5.35 -20.51
N THR A 687 -17.15 -4.06 -20.68
CA THR A 687 -17.75 -3.57 -21.94
C THR A 687 -16.81 -3.75 -23.15
N ALA A 688 -15.50 -3.55 -22.97
CA ALA A 688 -14.52 -3.76 -24.02
C ALA A 688 -14.37 -5.25 -24.41
N ASN A 689 -14.42 -6.17 -23.43
CA ASN A 689 -14.37 -7.61 -23.66
C ASN A 689 -15.65 -8.11 -24.37
N GLU A 690 -16.81 -7.55 -24.05
CA GLU A 690 -18.07 -7.87 -24.75
C GLU A 690 -18.03 -7.51 -26.24
N ASN A 691 -17.29 -6.45 -26.59
CA ASN A 691 -17.06 -5.98 -27.96
C ASN A 691 -15.86 -6.67 -28.64
N HIS A 692 -15.03 -7.39 -27.90
CA HIS A 692 -13.85 -8.06 -28.42
C HIS A 692 -14.23 -9.32 -29.24
N THR A 693 -13.43 -9.64 -30.27
CA THR A 693 -13.69 -10.76 -31.19
C THR A 693 -13.62 -12.13 -30.49
N GLN A 694 -12.79 -12.25 -29.47
CA GLN A 694 -12.70 -13.42 -28.59
C GLN A 694 -13.17 -13.01 -27.18
N LYS A 695 -14.38 -13.44 -26.81
CA LYS A 695 -14.92 -13.21 -25.46
C LYS A 695 -14.24 -14.16 -24.49
N LEU A 696 -13.43 -13.63 -23.59
CA LEU A 696 -12.80 -14.41 -22.53
C LEU A 696 -13.63 -14.29 -21.24
N PRO A 697 -14.07 -15.39 -20.61
CA PRO A 697 -14.96 -15.36 -19.45
C PRO A 697 -14.24 -15.04 -18.12
N HIS A 698 -13.00 -14.56 -18.14
CA HIS A 698 -12.23 -14.34 -16.90
C HIS A 698 -12.61 -13.08 -16.12
N ILE A 699 -13.33 -12.12 -16.73
CA ILE A 699 -13.75 -10.89 -16.04
C ILE A 699 -14.98 -11.20 -15.19
N ASN A 700 -14.76 -11.40 -13.89
CA ASN A 700 -15.80 -11.76 -12.94
C ASN A 700 -15.68 -10.97 -11.61
N ASN A 701 -16.64 -11.16 -10.70
CA ASN A 701 -16.66 -10.47 -9.40
C ASN A 701 -15.39 -10.78 -8.57
N HIS A 702 -14.87 -12.00 -8.65
CA HIS A 702 -13.66 -12.42 -7.94
C HIS A 702 -12.43 -11.66 -8.45
N THR A 703 -12.24 -11.53 -9.78
CA THR A 703 -11.14 -10.74 -10.37
C THR A 703 -11.19 -9.27 -9.96
N PHE A 704 -12.39 -8.71 -9.76
CA PHE A 704 -12.53 -7.37 -9.21
C PHE A 704 -12.04 -7.27 -7.76
N THR A 705 -12.41 -8.21 -6.91
CA THR A 705 -11.87 -8.28 -5.53
C THR A 705 -10.35 -8.40 -5.54
N LYS A 706 -9.78 -9.27 -6.39
CA LYS A 706 -8.33 -9.39 -6.56
C LYS A 706 -7.68 -8.09 -7.05
N PHE A 707 -8.36 -7.36 -7.92
CA PHE A 707 -7.91 -6.06 -8.40
C PHE A 707 -7.81 -5.02 -7.28
N VAL A 708 -8.80 -4.97 -6.40
CA VAL A 708 -8.77 -4.08 -5.23
C VAL A 708 -7.69 -4.52 -4.24
N GLU A 709 -7.58 -5.82 -3.94
CA GLU A 709 -6.52 -6.35 -3.06
C GLU A 709 -5.13 -5.98 -3.57
N LYS A 710 -4.86 -6.17 -4.86
CA LYS A 710 -3.58 -5.85 -5.47
C LYS A 710 -3.31 -4.34 -5.52
N PHE A 711 -4.35 -3.53 -5.72
CA PHE A 711 -4.24 -2.08 -5.59
C PHE A 711 -3.76 -1.71 -4.18
N VAL A 712 -4.39 -2.28 -3.14
CA VAL A 712 -4.03 -1.99 -1.74
C VAL A 712 -2.60 -2.43 -1.42
N THR A 713 -2.14 -3.58 -1.92
CA THR A 713 -0.75 -4.03 -1.69
C THR A 713 0.26 -3.11 -2.36
N ILE A 714 0.10 -2.83 -3.66
CA ILE A 714 1.01 -1.95 -4.42
C ILE A 714 0.99 -0.53 -3.86
N PHE A 715 -0.20 -0.01 -3.54
CA PHE A 715 -0.35 1.34 -3.01
C PHE A 715 0.35 1.50 -1.67
N ASN A 716 0.17 0.56 -0.73
CA ASN A 716 0.84 0.61 0.57
C ASN A 716 2.37 0.50 0.46
N GLU A 717 2.86 -0.37 -0.43
CA GLU A 717 4.30 -0.52 -0.67
C GLU A 717 4.90 0.77 -1.25
N LYS A 718 4.29 1.31 -2.31
CA LYS A 718 4.79 2.52 -2.97
C LYS A 718 4.61 3.76 -2.11
N SER A 719 3.54 3.88 -1.32
CA SER A 719 3.36 4.98 -0.37
C SER A 719 4.38 4.93 0.75
N LEU A 720 4.72 3.74 1.25
CA LEU A 720 5.78 3.56 2.24
C LEU A 720 7.14 3.98 1.65
N ASN A 721 7.46 3.56 0.43
CA ASN A 721 8.68 3.96 -0.26
C ASN A 721 8.75 5.49 -0.45
N VAL A 722 7.65 6.14 -0.80
CA VAL A 722 7.61 7.61 -0.91
C VAL A 722 7.81 8.27 0.45
N TYR A 723 7.21 7.73 1.52
CA TYR A 723 7.37 8.23 2.87
C TYR A 723 8.80 8.09 3.40
N GLU A 724 9.44 6.93 3.22
CA GLU A 724 10.84 6.71 3.61
C GLU A 724 11.77 7.67 2.87
N ASN A 725 11.60 7.80 1.55
CA ASN A 725 12.33 8.78 0.75
C ASN A 725 12.11 10.22 1.25
N HIS A 726 10.89 10.56 1.66
CA HIS A 726 10.57 11.88 2.21
C HIS A 726 11.30 12.12 3.54
N CYS A 727 11.29 11.15 4.46
CA CYS A 727 12.03 11.24 5.73
C CYS A 727 13.54 11.39 5.52
N ASP A 728 14.12 10.65 4.56
CA ASP A 728 15.55 10.74 4.27
C ASP A 728 15.91 12.08 3.64
N VAL A 729 15.11 12.58 2.69
CA VAL A 729 15.29 13.92 2.11
C VAL A 729 15.12 15.01 3.18
N GLN A 730 14.18 14.86 4.11
CA GLN A 730 14.01 15.80 5.22
C GLN A 730 15.27 15.87 6.10
N ARG A 731 15.81 14.71 6.51
CA ARG A 731 17.06 14.67 7.31
C ARG A 731 18.23 15.30 6.56
N LEU A 732 18.35 15.02 5.28
CA LEU A 732 19.39 15.61 4.42
C LEU A 732 19.23 17.12 4.31
N LEU A 733 18.00 17.62 4.14
CA LEU A 733 17.71 19.05 4.06
C LEU A 733 18.10 19.76 5.37
N GLU A 734 17.73 19.20 6.52
CA GLU A 734 18.09 19.75 7.84
C GLU A 734 19.62 19.79 8.04
N GLN A 735 20.32 18.72 7.62
CA GLN A 735 21.79 18.67 7.68
C GLN A 735 22.46 19.70 6.77
N ILE A 736 22.01 19.82 5.52
CA ILE A 736 22.54 20.77 4.54
C ILE A 736 22.26 22.20 5.00
N GLN A 737 21.05 22.48 5.51
CA GLN A 737 20.70 23.79 6.02
C GLN A 737 21.58 24.19 7.21
N TYR A 738 21.80 23.28 8.16
CA TYR A 738 22.71 23.51 9.28
C TYR A 738 24.15 23.77 8.79
N GLN A 739 24.66 22.95 7.87
CA GLN A 739 25.99 23.13 7.30
C GLN A 739 26.13 24.47 6.56
N HIS A 740 25.14 24.84 5.75
CA HIS A 740 25.11 26.11 5.03
C HIS A 740 25.10 27.31 6.00
N GLU A 741 24.31 27.26 7.08
CA GLU A 741 24.33 28.30 8.10
C GLU A 741 25.70 28.42 8.80
N THR A 742 26.33 27.30 9.14
CA THR A 742 27.67 27.31 9.76
C THR A 742 28.74 27.83 8.81
N ALA A 743 28.71 27.43 7.53
CA ALA A 743 29.65 27.89 6.52
C ALA A 743 29.45 29.38 6.18
N SER A 744 28.20 29.88 6.18
CA SER A 744 27.91 31.31 6.04
C SER A 744 28.42 32.14 7.23
N LYS A 745 28.31 31.62 8.46
CA LYS A 745 28.89 32.27 9.66
C LYS A 745 30.42 32.32 9.56
N LEU A 746 31.06 31.21 9.20
CA LEU A 746 32.50 31.11 9.04
C LEU A 746 33.03 32.04 7.93
N GLU A 747 32.31 32.16 6.80
CA GLU A 747 32.69 33.09 5.74
C GLU A 747 32.66 34.55 6.24
N LYS A 748 31.63 34.94 7.00
CA LYS A 748 31.55 36.28 7.61
C LYS A 748 32.66 36.54 8.62
N GLU A 749 33.00 35.55 9.45
CA GLU A 749 34.09 35.64 10.41
C GLU A 749 35.45 35.79 9.69
N LEU A 750 35.73 34.98 8.67
CA LEU A 750 36.95 35.08 7.87
C LEU A 750 37.04 36.41 7.11
N GLN A 751 35.92 36.92 6.57
CA GLN A 751 35.85 38.24 5.95
C GLN A 751 36.20 39.33 6.96
N HIS A 752 35.61 39.29 8.16
CA HIS A 752 35.90 40.26 9.20
C HIS A 752 37.37 40.20 9.66
N GLU A 753 37.89 39.01 9.96
CA GLU A 753 39.29 38.83 10.36
C GLU A 753 40.27 39.33 9.28
N LYS A 754 39.97 39.07 8.00
CA LYS A 754 40.77 39.59 6.88
C LYS A 754 40.81 41.12 6.89
N THR A 755 39.66 41.80 7.06
CA THR A 755 39.63 43.27 7.10
C THR A 755 40.46 43.83 8.25
N VAL A 756 40.39 43.22 9.45
CA VAL A 756 41.18 43.64 10.62
C VAL A 756 42.68 43.43 10.38
N LEU A 757 43.07 42.32 9.76
CA LEU A 757 44.48 42.06 9.43
C LEU A 757 45.02 43.04 8.37
N GLU A 758 44.24 43.39 7.36
CA GLU A 758 44.63 44.40 6.35
C GLU A 758 44.79 45.80 6.96
N GLU A 759 43.92 46.19 7.91
CA GLU A 759 44.07 47.44 8.65
C GLU A 759 45.34 47.45 9.50
N ARG A 760 45.64 46.33 10.18
CA ARG A 760 46.88 46.16 10.95
C ARG A 760 48.11 46.25 10.06
N LEU A 761 48.09 45.60 8.90
CA LEU A 761 49.18 45.64 7.92
C LEU A 761 49.43 47.08 7.44
N LYS A 762 48.37 47.84 7.12
CA LYS A 762 48.51 49.27 6.78
C LYS A 762 49.09 50.09 7.94
N SER A 763 48.78 49.73 9.19
CA SER A 763 49.33 50.43 10.36
C SER A 763 50.82 50.12 10.60
N THR A 764 51.24 48.86 10.43
CA THR A 764 52.65 48.44 10.58
C THR A 764 53.52 49.01 9.45
N GLU A 765 53.00 49.09 8.22
CA GLU A 765 53.68 49.77 7.11
C GLU A 765 53.95 51.25 7.40
N ARG A 766 52.97 51.97 7.95
CA ARG A 766 53.16 53.38 8.34
C ARG A 766 54.22 53.51 9.44
N MET A 767 54.20 52.61 10.41
CA MET A 767 55.19 52.59 11.50
C MET A 767 56.62 52.34 10.98
N LEU A 768 56.79 51.39 10.05
CA LEU A 768 58.07 51.12 9.40
C LEU A 768 58.64 52.33 8.66
N VAL A 769 57.80 53.09 7.96
CA VAL A 769 58.23 54.33 7.27
C VAL A 769 58.73 55.37 8.28
N GLN A 770 58.06 55.53 9.42
CA GLN A 770 58.49 56.48 10.47
C GLN A 770 59.81 56.06 11.13
N ILE A 771 59.94 54.79 11.50
CA ILE A 771 61.19 54.26 12.09
C ILE A 771 62.35 54.40 11.11
N GLY A 772 62.12 54.12 9.82
CA GLY A 772 63.14 54.30 8.78
C GLY A 772 63.62 55.75 8.64
N GLN A 773 62.71 56.72 8.73
CA GLN A 773 63.09 58.14 8.72
C GLN A 773 63.92 58.52 9.95
N ASP A 774 63.50 58.08 11.14
CA ASP A 774 64.21 58.33 12.39
C ASP A 774 65.62 57.71 12.42
N MET A 775 65.79 56.52 11.84
CA MET A 775 67.09 55.85 11.72
C MET A 775 68.06 56.64 10.83
N VAL A 776 67.58 57.14 9.68
CA VAL A 776 68.39 57.98 8.78
C VAL A 776 68.82 59.28 9.48
N MET A 777 67.92 59.89 10.25
CA MET A 777 68.22 61.11 11.01
C MET A 777 69.25 60.86 12.11
N ALA A 778 69.13 59.76 12.85
CA ALA A 778 70.10 59.37 13.88
C ALA A 778 71.48 59.07 13.27
N GLU A 779 71.55 58.36 12.14
CA GLU A 779 72.79 58.09 11.41
C GLU A 779 73.51 59.36 10.96
N GLN A 780 72.78 60.32 10.39
CA GLN A 780 73.35 61.58 9.91
C GLN A 780 74.02 62.36 11.05
N GLN A 781 73.40 62.38 12.24
CA GLN A 781 73.95 63.06 13.42
C GLN A 781 75.22 62.39 13.95
N ILE A 782 75.28 61.05 13.96
CA ILE A 782 76.48 60.30 14.36
C ILE A 782 77.63 60.54 13.38
N ARG A 783 77.37 60.62 12.06
CA ARG A 783 78.39 60.95 11.05
C ARG A 783 78.98 62.34 11.24
N ALA A 784 78.14 63.33 11.57
CA ALA A 784 78.60 64.70 11.84
C ALA A 784 79.54 64.76 13.07
N HIS A 785 79.23 64.03 14.14
CA HIS A 785 80.08 63.93 15.34
C HIS A 785 81.47 63.35 15.01
N LYS A 786 81.54 62.22 14.30
CA LYS A 786 82.81 61.56 13.93
C LYS A 786 83.76 62.48 13.14
N CYS A 787 83.22 63.42 12.38
CA CYS A 787 84.02 64.40 11.63
C CYS A 787 84.68 65.44 12.56
N GLN A 788 83.98 65.88 13.62
CA GLN A 788 84.50 66.86 14.57
C GLN A 788 85.58 66.27 15.49
N THR A 789 85.41 65.03 15.97
CA THR A 789 86.42 64.32 16.78
C THR A 789 87.78 64.26 16.08
N ARG A 790 87.79 64.03 14.76
CA ARG A 790 89.04 63.96 13.97
C ARG A 790 89.80 65.29 13.94
N ARG A 791 89.10 66.43 13.89
CA ARG A 791 89.72 67.77 13.87
C ARG A 791 90.41 68.09 15.20
N THR A 792 89.79 67.78 16.34
CA THR A 792 90.35 68.06 17.68
C THR A 792 91.58 67.21 17.99
N VAL A 793 91.61 65.94 17.57
CA VAL A 793 92.79 65.07 17.71
C VAL A 793 94.02 65.63 16.97
N GLN A 794 93.81 66.30 15.84
CA GLN A 794 94.89 66.89 15.06
C GLN A 794 95.50 68.13 15.73
N LEU A 795 94.67 68.94 16.41
CA LEU A 795 95.12 70.10 17.19
C LEU A 795 95.97 69.70 18.41
N LYS A 796 95.61 68.61 19.11
CA LYS A 796 96.37 68.08 20.25
C LYS A 796 97.81 67.66 19.93
N ARG A 797 98.10 67.27 18.69
CA ARG A 797 99.46 66.84 18.28
C ARG A 797 100.45 67.99 18.13
N LEU A 798 99.98 69.18 17.80
CA LEU A 798 100.85 70.32 17.47
C LEU A 798 101.44 71.00 18.71
N LEU A 799 100.81 70.88 19.88
CA LEU A 799 101.21 71.57 21.10
C LEU A 799 102.64 71.21 21.62
N PRO A 800 103.00 69.94 21.83
CA PRO A 800 104.31 69.57 22.37
C PRO A 800 105.49 69.90 21.43
N GLU A 801 105.26 70.03 20.12
CA GLU A 801 106.30 70.44 19.17
C GLU A 801 106.75 71.89 19.42
N TYR A 802 105.81 72.78 19.76
CA TYR A 802 106.12 74.19 20.03
C TYR A 802 106.80 74.38 21.40
N GLU A 803 106.37 73.66 22.44
CA GLU A 803 106.98 73.71 23.79
C GLU A 803 108.48 73.33 23.76
N LEU A 804 108.81 72.24 23.06
CA LEU A 804 110.19 71.75 22.96
C LEU A 804 111.13 72.72 22.23
N THR A 805 110.60 73.51 21.29
CA THR A 805 111.37 74.55 20.59
C THR A 805 111.63 75.77 21.46
N GLN A 806 110.70 76.10 22.37
CA GLN A 806 110.85 77.20 23.32
C GLN A 806 111.96 76.91 24.33
N GLU A 807 111.97 75.71 24.92
CA GLU A 807 112.97 75.31 25.94
C GLU A 807 114.41 75.36 25.39
N LYS A 808 114.63 74.87 24.17
CA LYS A 808 115.95 74.90 23.49
C LYS A 808 116.50 76.31 23.33
N ASN A 809 115.65 77.29 23.06
CA ASN A 809 116.08 78.68 22.86
C ASN A 809 116.36 79.40 24.19
N LEU A 810 115.65 79.04 25.25
CA LEU A 810 115.84 79.59 26.60
C LEU A 810 117.19 79.14 27.21
N TYR A 811 117.57 77.89 26.99
CA TYR A 811 118.88 77.35 27.38
C TYR A 811 120.06 78.12 26.76
N LYS A 812 119.97 78.47 25.47
CA LYS A 812 121.03 79.23 24.76
C LYS A 812 121.23 80.63 25.34
N CYS A 813 120.17 81.30 25.76
CA CYS A 813 120.26 82.61 26.42
C CYS A 813 121.01 82.52 27.76
N LEU A 814 120.69 81.53 28.60
CA LEU A 814 121.29 81.40 29.94
C LEU A 814 122.81 81.15 29.89
N ALA A 815 123.30 80.35 28.93
CA ALA A 815 124.73 80.06 28.78
C ALA A 815 125.56 81.34 28.52
N ILE A 816 125.06 82.24 27.64
CA ILE A 816 125.77 83.48 27.27
C ILE A 816 125.88 84.43 28.47
N ALA A 817 124.87 84.50 29.33
CA ALA A 817 124.91 85.32 30.55
C ALA A 817 125.94 84.82 31.56
N THR A 818 126.09 83.49 31.71
CA THR A 818 127.10 82.92 32.60
C THR A 818 128.53 83.19 32.13
N ASP A 819 128.76 83.18 30.81
CA ASP A 819 130.06 83.51 30.22
C ASP A 819 130.47 84.96 30.48
N ALA A 820 129.53 85.91 30.36
CA ALA A 820 129.81 87.31 30.61
C ALA A 820 130.18 87.58 32.08
N ARG A 821 129.55 86.91 33.05
CA ARG A 821 129.92 87.06 34.48
C ARG A 821 131.36 86.64 34.76
N LYS A 822 131.80 85.51 34.21
CA LYS A 822 133.17 84.99 34.38
C LYS A 822 134.25 85.94 33.87
N LEU A 823 133.95 86.73 32.82
CA LEU A 823 134.90 87.68 32.26
C LEU A 823 135.23 88.84 33.22
N ILE A 824 134.32 89.21 34.12
CA ILE A 824 134.56 90.30 35.10
C ILE A 824 135.44 89.81 36.27
N GLU A 825 135.30 88.55 36.67
CA GLU A 825 136.06 87.97 37.80
C GLU A 825 137.59 87.90 37.53
N THR A 826 138.03 88.03 36.28
CA THR A 826 139.46 87.95 35.90
C THR A 826 140.22 89.28 35.99
N LEU A 827 139.57 90.39 36.38
CA LEU A 827 140.17 91.73 36.48
C LEU A 827 141.01 91.91 37.76
N ASP A 828 142.27 92.35 37.61
CA ASP A 828 143.21 92.50 38.73
C ASP A 828 143.18 93.93 39.33
N MET A 829 142.97 94.06 40.64
CA MET A 829 142.63 95.33 41.32
C MET A 829 143.72 96.40 41.18
N LYS A 830 144.99 95.97 41.08
CA LYS A 830 146.14 96.86 40.89
C LYS A 830 146.11 97.58 39.53
N SER A 831 145.66 96.89 38.47
CA SER A 831 145.58 97.46 37.12
C SER A 831 144.51 98.55 36.99
N LEU A 832 143.43 98.47 37.77
CA LEU A 832 142.39 99.49 37.82
C LEU A 832 142.78 100.72 38.67
N GLN A 833 143.60 100.54 39.71
CA GLN A 833 144.15 101.68 40.46
C GLN A 833 145.13 102.50 39.61
N GLU A 834 145.92 101.83 38.75
CA GLU A 834 146.80 102.50 37.79
C GLU A 834 145.99 103.26 36.72
N LEU A 835 144.88 102.71 36.24
CA LEU A 835 143.97 103.43 35.34
C LEU A 835 143.39 104.72 35.97
N ARG A 836 143.17 104.71 37.28
CA ARG A 836 142.63 105.87 38.01
C ARG A 836 143.62 107.03 38.13
N SER A 837 144.92 106.76 38.20
CA SER A 837 145.95 107.78 38.48
C SER A 837 146.29 108.64 37.26
N ILE A 838 145.84 108.27 36.06
CA ILE A 838 146.13 108.98 34.81
C ILE A 838 145.43 110.35 34.77
N THR A 839 146.21 111.41 34.54
CA THR A 839 145.73 112.81 34.47
C THR A 839 145.33 113.26 33.06
N LYS A 840 145.85 112.62 32.00
CA LYS A 840 145.37 112.75 30.61
C LYS A 840 145.34 111.36 29.93
N PRO A 841 144.15 110.76 29.71
CA PRO A 841 144.03 109.45 29.07
C PRO A 841 144.00 109.53 27.53
N GLU A 842 144.25 108.40 26.87
CA GLU A 842 144.14 108.19 25.42
C GLU A 842 142.67 107.91 24.99
N GLN A 843 142.28 108.29 23.77
CA GLN A 843 140.87 108.25 23.30
C GLN A 843 140.23 106.85 23.37
N THR A 844 140.99 105.77 23.16
CA THR A 844 140.50 104.38 23.24
C THR A 844 139.99 103.99 24.63
N LEU A 845 140.53 104.62 25.68
CA LEU A 845 140.10 104.41 27.06
C LEU A 845 138.74 105.07 27.35
N GLU A 846 138.52 106.25 26.79
CA GLU A 846 137.30 107.02 27.05
C GLU A 846 136.09 106.34 26.41
N ASP A 847 136.23 105.81 25.18
CA ASP A 847 135.14 105.14 24.45
C ASP A 847 134.73 103.78 25.05
N THR A 848 135.70 103.00 25.53
CA THR A 848 135.42 101.68 26.15
C THR A 848 134.71 101.83 27.50
N LEU A 849 135.12 102.80 28.32
CA LEU A 849 134.42 103.12 29.56
C LEU A 849 133.08 103.83 29.33
N ALA A 850 132.95 104.62 28.24
CA ALA A 850 131.66 105.17 27.82
C ALA A 850 130.64 104.06 27.58
N ALA A 851 131.02 103.02 26.82
CA ALA A 851 130.15 101.88 26.53
C ALA A 851 129.75 101.11 27.81
N VAL A 852 130.69 100.91 28.74
CA VAL A 852 130.39 100.28 30.04
C VAL A 852 129.40 101.13 30.85
N ILE A 853 129.56 102.45 30.90
CA ILE A 853 128.66 103.34 31.65
C ILE A 853 127.25 103.35 31.03
N MET A 854 127.14 103.33 29.69
CA MET A 854 125.84 103.27 29.00
C MET A 854 125.05 102.01 29.35
N ILE A 855 125.73 100.88 29.58
CA ILE A 855 125.10 99.62 29.99
C ILE A 855 124.67 99.66 31.47
N LEU A 856 125.46 100.28 32.35
CA LEU A 856 125.23 100.23 33.81
C LEU A 856 124.21 101.23 34.35
N LYS A 857 124.11 102.44 33.78
CA LYS A 857 123.21 103.49 34.30
C LYS A 857 122.12 103.91 33.33
N SER A 858 122.49 104.51 32.19
CA SER A 858 121.63 104.77 31.03
C SER A 858 122.41 105.60 29.99
N PRO A 859 121.91 105.73 28.74
CA PRO A 859 122.61 106.41 27.65
C PRO A 859 122.72 107.94 27.75
N THR A 860 122.12 108.59 28.76
CA THR A 860 122.04 110.07 28.85
C THR A 860 123.03 110.68 29.85
N ALA A 861 123.96 109.90 30.39
CA ALA A 861 124.90 110.37 31.40
C ALA A 861 126.18 110.98 30.77
N ASP A 862 126.70 112.07 31.35
CA ASP A 862 127.91 112.77 30.87
C ASP A 862 129.15 111.85 30.88
N VAL A 863 129.67 111.59 29.67
CA VAL A 863 130.70 110.58 29.40
C VAL A 863 132.13 111.07 29.67
N THR A 864 132.33 112.38 29.83
CA THR A 864 133.67 113.00 29.98
C THR A 864 134.50 112.40 31.12
N TRP A 865 135.76 112.08 30.83
CA TRP A 865 136.69 111.40 31.76
C TRP A 865 136.71 111.98 33.19
N GLN A 866 136.76 113.30 33.34
CA GLN A 866 136.93 113.95 34.65
C GLN A 866 135.71 113.81 35.57
N LYS A 867 134.48 113.88 35.03
CA LYS A 867 133.25 113.83 35.83
C LYS A 867 132.58 112.46 35.83
N GLY A 868 132.73 111.68 34.75
CA GLY A 868 132.06 110.38 34.57
C GLY A 868 132.94 109.20 34.99
N ALA A 869 133.89 108.84 34.14
CA ALA A 869 134.71 107.63 34.31
C ALA A 869 135.52 107.63 35.63
N LYS A 870 136.16 108.76 35.98
CA LYS A 870 136.98 108.84 37.21
C LYS A 870 136.15 108.80 38.50
N ARG A 871 134.90 109.28 38.49
CA ARG A 871 133.98 109.16 39.63
C ARG A 871 133.49 107.73 39.82
N GLN A 872 133.18 107.02 38.73
CA GLN A 872 132.74 105.63 38.82
C GLN A 872 133.87 104.71 39.28
N MET A 873 135.12 104.98 38.84
CA MET A 873 136.31 104.31 39.36
C MET A 873 136.82 104.89 40.70
N ALA A 874 136.10 105.83 41.34
CA ALA A 874 136.50 106.35 42.66
C ALA A 874 136.40 105.27 43.74
N ASN A 875 135.42 104.37 43.61
CA ASN A 875 135.21 103.23 44.51
C ASN A 875 135.22 101.93 43.69
N LEU A 876 136.38 101.29 43.61
CA LEU A 876 136.65 100.20 42.67
C LEU A 876 135.80 98.94 42.94
N ASP A 877 135.50 98.63 44.20
CA ASP A 877 134.71 97.44 44.57
C ASP A 877 133.26 97.54 44.06
N ARG A 878 132.62 98.70 44.21
CA ARG A 878 131.23 98.92 43.77
C ARG A 878 131.07 98.84 42.26
N PHE A 879 132.08 99.27 41.50
CA PHE A 879 132.05 99.23 40.04
C PHE A 879 132.02 97.79 39.51
N ILE A 880 132.78 96.88 40.13
CA ILE A 880 132.79 95.45 39.76
C ILE A 880 131.44 94.81 40.07
N GLU A 881 130.86 95.08 41.25
CA GLU A 881 129.53 94.56 41.60
C GLU A 881 128.43 95.03 40.64
N GLU A 882 128.43 96.32 40.26
CA GLU A 882 127.45 96.87 39.30
C GLU A 882 127.61 96.20 37.92
N THR A 883 128.84 95.87 37.48
CA THR A 883 129.06 95.11 36.23
C THR A 883 128.58 93.67 36.27
N GLN A 884 128.52 93.01 37.44
CA GLN A 884 127.99 91.65 37.53
C GLN A 884 126.46 91.57 37.41
N LEU A 885 125.74 92.68 37.60
CA LEU A 885 124.27 92.74 37.66
C LEU A 885 123.57 93.10 36.33
N PHE A 886 124.23 92.91 35.18
CA PHE A 886 123.68 93.30 33.86
C PHE A 886 122.43 92.52 33.40
N ASP A 887 122.22 91.29 33.89
CA ASP A 887 121.08 90.44 33.52
C ASP A 887 119.72 91.02 33.94
N LYS A 888 119.69 91.97 34.89
CA LYS A 888 118.46 92.60 35.40
C LYS A 888 118.11 93.92 34.70
N VAL A 889 119.01 94.45 33.85
CA VAL A 889 118.80 95.69 33.11
C VAL A 889 118.15 95.34 31.76
N ASN A 890 116.90 95.73 31.57
CA ASN A 890 116.19 95.50 30.30
C ASN A 890 116.65 96.52 29.25
N LEU A 891 117.52 96.12 28.33
CA LEU A 891 117.90 96.93 27.18
C LEU A 891 116.84 96.78 26.07
N THR A 892 116.40 97.91 25.51
CA THR A 892 115.53 97.93 24.32
C THR A 892 116.35 97.81 23.03
N GLU A 893 115.73 97.35 21.94
CA GLU A 893 116.43 97.04 20.69
C GLU A 893 117.12 98.27 20.06
N GLU A 894 116.52 99.45 20.25
CA GLU A 894 117.10 100.74 19.84
C GLU A 894 118.36 101.10 20.65
N GLN A 895 118.39 100.77 21.95
CA GLN A 895 119.51 101.04 22.84
C GLN A 895 120.71 100.14 22.54
N ILE A 896 120.49 98.88 22.13
CA ILE A 896 121.55 97.95 21.74
C ILE A 896 122.28 98.42 20.47
N ASN A 897 121.55 98.99 19.51
CA ASN A 897 122.13 99.52 18.27
C ASN A 897 122.98 100.76 18.51
N LEU A 898 122.55 101.65 19.41
CA LEU A 898 123.31 102.82 19.84
C LEU A 898 124.65 102.44 20.48
N ILE A 899 124.66 101.41 21.34
CA ILE A 899 125.87 100.96 22.04
C ILE A 899 126.84 100.25 21.07
N ASN A 900 126.34 99.44 20.12
CA ASN A 900 127.19 98.83 19.09
C ASN A 900 127.89 99.88 18.19
N GLY A 901 127.21 100.99 17.86
CA GLY A 901 127.81 102.06 17.05
C GLY A 901 128.99 102.80 17.70
N VAL A 902 129.10 102.76 19.03
CA VAL A 902 130.26 103.30 19.77
C VAL A 902 131.42 102.30 19.77
N ILE A 903 131.13 101.00 19.80
CA ILE A 903 132.10 99.90 19.91
C ILE A 903 132.79 99.63 18.56
N ASP A 904 132.07 99.75 17.44
CA ASP A 904 132.63 99.45 16.10
C ASP A 904 133.70 100.45 15.62
N LYS A 905 133.86 101.61 16.28
CA LYS A 905 134.87 102.63 15.93
C LYS A 905 136.28 102.35 16.47
N VAL A 906 136.44 101.39 17.40
CA VAL A 906 137.71 101.08 18.05
C VAL A 906 138.34 99.82 17.43
N HIS A 907 139.38 99.99 16.62
CA HIS A 907 140.18 98.88 16.08
C HIS A 907 141.49 98.71 16.84
N LEU A 908 141.53 97.73 17.75
CA LEU A 908 142.77 97.14 18.27
C LEU A 908 142.76 95.65 17.89
N GLU A 909 143.72 95.23 17.07
CA GLU A 909 143.89 93.82 16.69
C GLU A 909 144.39 92.98 17.87
N ASP A 910 143.84 91.76 18.00
CA ASP A 910 144.15 90.78 19.03
C ASP A 910 145.62 90.30 18.97
N LYS A 911 146.56 90.99 19.67
CA LYS A 911 147.81 90.40 20.22
C LYS A 911 148.57 91.36 21.16
N PRO A 912 149.21 90.85 22.23
CA PRO A 912 149.83 91.67 23.27
C PRO A 912 151.26 92.09 22.90
N LEU A 913 151.59 93.39 22.95
CA LEU A 913 153.00 93.84 23.04
C LEU A 913 153.24 94.47 24.41
N ASN A 914 154.23 93.92 25.12
CA ASN A 914 154.61 94.28 26.47
C ASN A 914 155.14 95.72 26.55
N GLN A 915 154.34 96.64 27.07
CA GLN A 915 154.76 97.82 27.84
C GLN A 915 153.53 98.43 28.57
N ALA A 916 153.59 98.41 29.91
CA ALA A 916 152.64 98.90 30.92
C ALA A 916 151.35 98.08 31.21
N SER A 917 151.07 97.85 32.52
CA SER A 917 150.08 96.92 33.08
C SER A 917 148.59 97.28 32.91
N TYR A 918 148.24 98.42 32.31
CA TYR A 918 146.85 98.90 32.28
C TYR A 918 146.00 98.42 31.08
N HIS A 919 146.61 97.94 29.98
CA HIS A 919 145.87 97.53 28.76
C HIS A 919 144.98 96.28 28.92
N ASN A 920 145.35 95.36 29.81
CA ASN A 920 144.61 94.10 30.00
C ASN A 920 143.21 94.33 30.60
N ALA A 921 143.06 95.33 31.48
CA ALA A 921 141.80 95.66 32.13
C ALA A 921 140.78 96.27 31.14
N ILE A 922 141.26 97.06 30.19
CA ILE A 922 140.41 97.68 29.15
C ILE A 922 139.86 96.60 28.21
N PHE A 923 140.71 95.65 27.84
CA PHE A 923 140.35 94.58 26.92
C PHE A 923 139.33 93.59 27.50
N THR A 924 139.45 93.27 28.79
CA THR A 924 138.47 92.44 29.51
C THR A 924 137.12 93.16 29.64
N LEU A 925 137.12 94.46 29.94
CA LEU A 925 135.89 95.28 29.96
C LEU A 925 135.23 95.38 28.58
N TYR A 926 136.02 95.52 27.50
CA TYR A 926 135.49 95.52 26.13
C TYR A 926 134.83 94.18 25.74
N LYS A 927 135.49 93.06 26.05
CA LYS A 927 134.92 91.72 25.81
C LYS A 927 133.63 91.49 26.59
N TRP A 928 133.55 92.00 27.81
CA TRP A 928 132.35 91.93 28.63
C TRP A 928 131.16 92.64 27.96
N VAL A 929 131.35 93.90 27.55
CA VAL A 929 130.31 94.70 26.87
C VAL A 929 129.73 93.96 25.65
N LYS A 930 130.57 93.33 24.82
CA LYS A 930 130.13 92.59 23.63
C LYS A 930 129.25 91.38 23.96
N ARG A 931 129.52 90.66 25.06
CA ARG A 931 128.74 89.47 25.47
C ARG A 931 127.38 89.84 26.06
N VAL A 932 127.30 90.94 26.81
CA VAL A 932 126.05 91.44 27.38
C VAL A 932 125.04 91.83 26.29
N LEU A 933 125.49 92.45 25.20
CA LEU A 933 124.63 92.80 24.07
C LEU A 933 124.09 91.56 23.33
N GLN A 934 124.88 90.49 23.23
CA GLN A 934 124.43 89.23 22.61
C GLN A 934 123.30 88.56 23.43
N TYR A 935 123.38 88.58 24.76
CA TYR A 935 122.36 87.99 25.64
C TYR A 935 120.96 88.59 25.41
N HIS A 936 120.85 89.92 25.48
CA HIS A 936 119.56 90.63 25.37
C HIS A 936 118.93 90.51 23.97
N SER A 937 119.74 90.34 22.91
CA SER A 937 119.25 90.17 21.54
C SER A 937 118.46 88.87 21.31
N ILE A 938 118.88 87.74 21.90
CA ILE A 938 118.27 86.43 21.68
C ILE A 938 116.97 86.30 22.49
N LEU A 939 116.93 86.88 23.70
CA LEU A 939 115.77 86.86 24.59
C LEU A 939 114.54 87.51 23.94
N LEU A 940 114.72 88.65 23.28
CA LEU A 940 113.63 89.41 22.68
C LEU A 940 113.14 88.80 21.35
N LYS A 941 114.04 88.37 20.46
CA LYS A 941 113.65 87.91 19.11
C LYS A 941 113.05 86.51 19.05
N ARG A 942 113.47 85.59 19.92
CA ARG A 942 113.12 84.16 19.76
C ARG A 942 112.26 83.60 20.89
N VAL A 943 112.53 83.93 22.15
CA VAL A 943 111.91 83.26 23.30
C VAL A 943 110.51 83.82 23.62
N LYS A 944 110.34 85.15 23.67
CA LYS A 944 109.06 85.80 23.98
C LYS A 944 107.90 85.49 22.99
N PRO A 945 108.08 85.49 21.66
CA PRO A 945 106.98 85.20 20.73
C PRO A 945 106.54 83.73 20.74
N LEU A 946 107.44 82.77 20.96
CA LEU A 946 107.10 81.34 21.03
C LEU A 946 106.26 81.03 22.28
N HIS A 947 106.57 81.63 23.43
CA HIS A 947 105.80 81.48 24.67
C HIS A 947 104.34 81.93 24.56
N LYS A 948 104.07 82.96 23.73
CA LYS A 948 102.71 83.43 23.49
C LYS A 948 101.89 82.44 22.66
N LYS A 949 102.51 81.83 21.63
CA LYS A 949 101.85 80.85 20.76
C LYS A 949 101.51 79.53 21.45
N CYS A 950 102.37 79.02 22.35
CA CYS A 950 102.06 77.81 23.11
C CYS A 950 100.78 77.98 23.95
N ARG A 951 100.64 79.13 24.64
CA ARG A 951 99.45 79.45 25.44
C ARG A 951 98.16 79.54 24.64
N GLU A 952 98.21 80.10 23.43
CA GLU A 952 97.04 80.19 22.55
C GLU A 952 96.55 78.78 22.13
N ILE A 953 97.47 77.89 21.76
CA ILE A 953 97.14 76.50 21.38
C ILE A 953 96.64 75.69 22.60
N GLU A 954 97.21 75.90 23.79
CA GLU A 954 96.74 75.26 25.03
C GLU A 954 95.27 75.61 25.35
N GLN A 955 94.90 76.89 25.19
CA GLN A 955 93.53 77.35 25.43
C GLN A 955 92.55 76.76 24.40
N ASP A 956 92.91 76.74 23.12
CA ASP A 956 92.08 76.17 22.06
C ASP A 956 91.85 74.66 22.24
N VAL A 957 92.87 73.91 22.70
CA VAL A 957 92.74 72.47 22.98
C VAL A 957 91.77 72.21 24.14
N LEU A 958 91.83 73.01 25.20
CA LEU A 958 90.92 72.91 26.35
C LEU A 958 89.45 73.16 25.97
N GLU A 959 89.19 74.19 25.15
CA GLU A 959 87.82 74.51 24.71
C GLU A 959 87.21 73.42 23.82
N GLN A 960 88.01 72.80 22.94
CA GLN A 960 87.54 71.75 22.05
C GLN A 960 87.28 70.43 22.78
N ASP A 961 88.05 70.12 23.82
CA ASP A 961 87.85 68.91 24.63
C ASP A 961 86.53 68.93 25.42
N GLN A 962 86.16 70.08 25.98
CA GLN A 962 84.87 70.23 26.68
C GLN A 962 83.68 70.02 25.74
N LYS A 963 83.76 70.53 24.50
CA LYS A 963 82.73 70.32 23.47
C LYS A 963 82.66 68.85 23.01
N LEU A 964 83.79 68.16 22.95
CA LEU A 964 83.87 66.75 22.56
C LEU A 964 83.16 65.85 23.58
N ILE A 965 83.34 66.07 24.89
CA ILE A 965 82.68 65.28 25.94
C ILE A 965 81.15 65.38 25.86
N LEU A 966 80.62 66.59 25.66
CA LEU A 966 79.17 66.80 25.54
C LEU A 966 78.58 66.15 24.28
N LEU A 967 79.32 66.17 23.17
CA LEU A 967 78.88 65.53 21.94
C LEU A 967 79.06 64.01 21.98
N ASP A 968 80.06 63.49 22.71
CA ASP A 968 80.29 62.06 22.88
C ASP A 968 79.14 61.39 23.63
N ASN A 969 78.69 61.98 24.74
CA ASN A 969 77.50 61.53 25.48
C ASN A 969 76.23 61.53 24.60
N LYS A 970 76.06 62.56 23.76
CA LYS A 970 74.95 62.62 22.80
C LYS A 970 75.07 61.55 21.72
N SER A 971 76.28 61.27 21.24
CA SER A 971 76.52 60.25 20.23
C SER A 971 76.29 58.84 20.75
N GLN A 972 76.69 58.54 22.00
CA GLN A 972 76.41 57.26 22.65
C GLN A 972 74.89 57.06 22.86
N ALA A 973 74.16 58.12 23.24
CA ALA A 973 72.71 58.07 23.35
C ALA A 973 72.02 57.87 21.98
N LEU A 974 72.53 58.50 20.92
CA LEU A 974 72.04 58.30 19.55
C LEU A 974 72.40 56.92 18.99
N GLU A 975 73.57 56.37 19.31
CA GLU A 975 73.96 55.01 18.93
C GLU A 975 73.13 53.95 19.66
N ALA A 976 72.79 54.17 20.94
CA ALA A 976 71.83 53.35 21.67
C ALA A 976 70.44 53.42 21.02
N ARG A 977 69.94 54.64 20.75
CA ARG A 977 68.65 54.84 20.07
C ARG A 977 68.64 54.23 18.66
N LEU A 978 69.75 54.28 17.92
CA LEU A 978 69.85 53.67 16.58
C LEU A 978 69.80 52.14 16.70
N LYS A 979 70.47 51.54 17.69
CA LYS A 979 70.33 50.10 17.97
C LYS A 979 68.89 49.73 18.30
N ASP A 980 68.24 50.48 19.19
CA ASP A 980 66.84 50.25 19.54
C ASP A 980 65.92 50.41 18.32
N LEU A 981 66.12 51.46 17.51
CA LEU A 981 65.37 51.68 16.27
C LEU A 981 65.62 50.58 15.24
N SER A 982 66.85 50.05 15.13
CA SER A 982 67.18 48.96 14.23
C SER A 982 66.54 47.64 14.66
N GLN A 983 66.53 47.35 15.96
CA GLN A 983 65.83 46.18 16.49
C GLN A 983 64.32 46.31 16.28
N ASN A 984 63.74 47.46 16.60
CA ASN A 984 62.31 47.72 16.35
C ASN A 984 61.96 47.66 14.86
N PHE A 985 62.88 48.04 13.96
CA PHE A 985 62.69 47.91 12.52
C PHE A 985 62.72 46.45 12.09
N GLU A 986 63.68 45.66 12.57
CA GLU A 986 63.73 44.21 12.32
C GLU A 986 62.45 43.53 12.82
N GLU A 987 62.05 43.77 14.07
CA GLU A 987 60.82 43.25 14.66
C GLU A 987 59.59 43.64 13.83
N ALA A 988 59.44 44.92 13.46
CA ALA A 988 58.32 45.39 12.64
C ALA A 988 58.33 44.82 11.21
N THR A 989 59.50 44.52 10.63
CA THR A 989 59.58 43.86 9.31
C THR A 989 59.22 42.38 9.36
N VAL A 990 59.56 41.69 10.45
CA VAL A 990 59.12 40.31 10.70
C VAL A 990 57.61 40.29 10.90
N ASP A 991 57.08 41.17 11.75
CA ASP A 991 55.64 41.32 11.97
C ASP A 991 54.87 41.62 10.68
N LYS A 992 55.43 42.44 9.78
CA LYS A 992 54.83 42.70 8.46
C LYS A 992 54.74 41.42 7.61
N LYS A 993 55.83 40.66 7.50
CA LYS A 993 55.84 39.40 6.73
C LYS A 993 54.86 38.38 7.30
N ASP A 994 54.83 38.25 8.62
CA ASP A 994 53.90 37.36 9.32
C ASP A 994 52.44 37.78 9.08
N GLN A 995 52.15 39.09 9.04
CA GLN A 995 50.83 39.61 8.72
C GLN A 995 50.45 39.36 7.26
N GLU A 996 51.36 39.57 6.30
CA GLU A 996 51.16 39.28 4.87
C GLU A 996 50.85 37.79 4.63
N GLU A 997 51.60 36.89 5.28
CA GLU A 997 51.37 35.45 5.18
C GLU A 997 50.01 35.07 5.77
N LYS A 998 49.64 35.61 6.93
CA LYS A 998 48.31 35.39 7.54
C LYS A 998 47.18 35.89 6.65
N VAL A 999 47.32 37.06 6.01
CA VAL A 999 46.33 37.59 5.06
C VAL A 999 46.18 36.66 3.85
N SER A 1000 47.29 36.17 3.29
CA SER A 1000 47.28 35.20 2.17
C SER A 1000 46.57 33.89 2.52
N ILE A 1001 46.88 33.32 3.70
CA ILE A 1001 46.22 32.10 4.19
C ILE A 1001 44.71 32.32 4.35
N LYS A 1002 44.31 33.44 4.97
CA LYS A 1002 42.89 33.79 5.19
C LYS A 1002 42.15 34.03 3.87
N GLU A 1003 42.80 34.62 2.87
CA GLU A 1003 42.22 34.78 1.54
C GLU A 1003 41.96 33.45 0.84
N ASN A 1004 42.88 32.49 0.94
CA ASN A 1004 42.67 31.16 0.39
C ASN A 1004 41.54 30.42 1.13
N GLN A 1005 41.51 30.51 2.47
CA GLN A 1005 40.41 29.97 3.28
C GLN A 1005 39.05 30.56 2.90
N LEU A 1006 39.00 31.87 2.65
CA LEU A 1006 37.79 32.57 2.23
C LEU A 1006 37.33 32.10 0.83
N LYS A 1007 38.26 31.94 -0.13
CA LYS A 1007 37.93 31.38 -1.46
C LYS A 1007 37.35 29.97 -1.37
N THR A 1008 37.91 29.13 -0.51
CA THR A 1008 37.36 27.78 -0.29
C THR A 1008 36.00 27.81 0.40
N ALA A 1009 35.80 28.70 1.39
CA ALA A 1009 34.53 28.84 2.09
C ALA A 1009 33.42 29.37 1.17
N SER A 1010 33.72 30.34 0.30
CA SER A 1010 32.75 30.89 -0.66
C SER A 1010 32.34 29.84 -1.71
N GLN A 1011 33.30 29.04 -2.22
CA GLN A 1011 32.99 27.94 -3.13
C GLN A 1011 32.11 26.87 -2.45
N LEU A 1012 32.40 26.54 -1.19
CA LEU A 1012 31.60 25.59 -0.43
C LEU A 1012 30.17 26.12 -0.17
N ASN A 1013 30.00 27.40 0.15
CA ASN A 1013 28.68 28.02 0.27
C ASN A 1013 27.90 28.02 -1.05
N GLU A 1014 28.57 28.25 -2.18
CA GLU A 1014 27.93 28.19 -3.50
C GLU A 1014 27.46 26.76 -3.85
N ILE A 1015 28.23 25.73 -3.49
CA ILE A 1015 27.81 24.33 -3.69
C ILE A 1015 26.64 23.98 -2.76
N LEU A 1016 26.74 24.32 -1.46
CA LEU A 1016 25.70 24.01 -0.48
C LEU A 1016 24.38 24.72 -0.78
N SER A 1017 24.41 25.97 -1.26
CA SER A 1017 23.20 26.71 -1.63
C SER A 1017 22.47 26.07 -2.83
N ARG A 1018 23.20 25.61 -3.86
CA ARG A 1018 22.60 24.87 -4.99
C ARG A 1018 21.99 23.54 -4.55
N GLU A 1019 22.66 22.80 -3.68
CA GLU A 1019 22.10 21.55 -3.14
C GLU A 1019 20.90 21.79 -2.22
N LEU A 1020 20.86 22.90 -1.49
CA LEU A 1020 19.72 23.30 -0.67
C LEU A 1020 18.49 23.59 -1.56
N GLU A 1021 18.64 24.37 -2.62
CA GLU A 1021 17.54 24.60 -3.58
C GLU A 1021 17.06 23.29 -4.22
N ARG A 1022 17.99 22.40 -4.56
CA ARG A 1022 17.68 21.11 -5.20
C ARG A 1022 16.92 20.18 -4.25
N THR A 1023 17.42 20.02 -3.02
CA THR A 1023 16.79 19.18 -2.00
C THR A 1023 15.44 19.73 -1.54
N SER A 1024 15.29 21.05 -1.44
CA SER A 1024 14.00 21.70 -1.19
C SER A 1024 12.96 21.40 -2.28
N LYS A 1025 13.34 21.45 -3.56
CA LYS A 1025 12.45 21.07 -4.68
C LYS A 1025 12.02 19.60 -4.62
N ILE A 1026 12.94 18.70 -4.27
CA ILE A 1026 12.62 17.27 -4.09
C ILE A 1026 11.66 17.09 -2.91
N PHE A 1027 11.89 17.82 -1.82
CA PHE A 1027 11.03 17.79 -0.64
C PHE A 1027 9.60 18.22 -0.96
N GLU A 1028 9.41 19.39 -1.60
CA GLU A 1028 8.10 19.89 -2.02
C GLU A 1028 7.38 18.93 -2.98
N SER A 1029 8.13 18.30 -3.89
CA SER A 1029 7.58 17.37 -4.86
C SER A 1029 6.99 16.09 -4.26
N SER A 1030 7.33 15.75 -3.01
CA SER A 1030 6.86 14.52 -2.35
C SER A 1030 5.34 14.52 -2.14
N SER A 1031 4.75 15.67 -1.82
CA SER A 1031 3.30 15.79 -1.62
C SER A 1031 2.52 15.55 -2.92
N GLU A 1032 3.00 16.13 -4.02
CA GLU A 1032 2.42 15.89 -5.35
C GLU A 1032 2.52 14.41 -5.75
N ARG A 1033 3.68 13.77 -5.53
CA ARG A 1033 3.84 12.33 -5.81
C ARG A 1033 2.85 11.48 -5.03
N GLN A 1034 2.56 11.83 -3.78
CA GLN A 1034 1.58 11.09 -2.99
C GLN A 1034 0.16 11.20 -3.58
N SER A 1035 -0.20 12.34 -4.16
CA SER A 1035 -1.50 12.52 -4.82
C SER A 1035 -1.61 11.76 -6.16
N THR A 1036 -0.52 11.67 -6.93
CA THR A 1036 -0.49 10.99 -8.25
C THR A 1036 -0.42 9.46 -8.14
N LEU A 1037 0.05 8.94 -7.00
CA LEU A 1037 0.16 7.49 -6.75
C LEU A 1037 -1.17 6.73 -6.90
N ILE A 1038 -2.31 7.37 -6.60
CA ILE A 1038 -3.60 6.70 -6.69
C ILE A 1038 -3.89 6.29 -8.14
N GLY A 1039 -3.68 7.20 -9.09
CA GLY A 1039 -3.91 6.95 -10.52
C GLY A 1039 -2.93 5.92 -11.08
N THR A 1040 -1.64 6.03 -10.76
CA THR A 1040 -0.61 5.10 -11.24
C THR A 1040 -0.78 3.69 -10.67
N CYS A 1041 -1.03 3.56 -9.37
CA CYS A 1041 -1.27 2.27 -8.73
C CYS A 1041 -2.54 1.59 -9.28
N SER A 1042 -3.58 2.36 -9.61
CA SER A 1042 -4.82 1.82 -10.19
C SER A 1042 -4.58 1.22 -11.58
N ILE A 1043 -3.81 1.89 -12.44
CA ILE A 1043 -3.44 1.35 -13.75
C ILE A 1043 -2.51 0.15 -13.60
N ALA A 1044 -1.51 0.23 -12.72
CA ALA A 1044 -0.55 -0.85 -12.51
C ALA A 1044 -1.24 -2.13 -12.00
N SER A 1045 -2.14 -2.03 -11.02
CA SER A 1045 -2.89 -3.20 -10.54
C SER A 1045 -3.85 -3.74 -11.58
N ALA A 1046 -4.49 -2.88 -12.38
CA ALA A 1046 -5.40 -3.30 -13.44
C ALA A 1046 -4.65 -4.03 -14.56
N PHE A 1047 -3.46 -3.53 -14.92
CA PHE A 1047 -2.57 -4.15 -15.89
C PHE A 1047 -2.16 -5.56 -15.46
N LEU A 1048 -1.74 -5.74 -14.21
CA LEU A 1048 -1.30 -7.03 -13.69
C LEU A 1048 -2.39 -8.10 -13.66
N ILE A 1049 -3.65 -7.71 -13.41
CA ILE A 1049 -4.74 -8.68 -13.18
C ILE A 1049 -5.55 -8.95 -14.44
N TYR A 1050 -5.90 -7.92 -15.20
CA TYR A 1050 -6.83 -8.12 -16.31
C TYR A 1050 -6.15 -8.36 -17.66
N LEU A 1051 -5.01 -7.72 -17.91
CA LEU A 1051 -4.44 -7.61 -19.26
C LEU A 1051 -3.55 -8.79 -19.65
N GLY A 1052 -3.23 -9.71 -18.73
CA GLY A 1052 -2.43 -10.90 -18.99
C GLY A 1052 -2.91 -11.72 -20.20
N PRO A 1053 -4.16 -12.20 -20.23
CA PRO A 1053 -4.67 -13.06 -21.32
C PRO A 1053 -4.83 -12.38 -22.68
N TYR A 1054 -4.78 -11.05 -22.73
CA TYR A 1054 -5.11 -10.29 -23.94
C TYR A 1054 -3.89 -9.98 -24.81
N THR A 1055 -4.14 -9.79 -26.10
CA THR A 1055 -3.13 -9.38 -27.07
C THR A 1055 -2.67 -7.93 -26.86
N HIS A 1056 -1.47 -7.60 -27.33
CA HIS A 1056 -0.91 -6.24 -27.25
C HIS A 1056 -1.84 -5.15 -27.82
N GLY A 1057 -2.62 -5.46 -28.87
CA GLY A 1057 -3.59 -4.51 -29.44
C GLY A 1057 -4.68 -4.12 -28.43
N PHE A 1058 -5.25 -5.10 -27.74
CA PHE A 1058 -6.26 -4.86 -26.70
C PHE A 1058 -5.66 -4.18 -25.46
N ARG A 1059 -4.44 -4.57 -25.04
CA ARG A 1059 -3.72 -3.90 -23.94
C ARG A 1059 -3.53 -2.41 -24.22
N ARG A 1060 -3.11 -2.06 -25.44
CA ARG A 1060 -2.94 -0.67 -25.86
C ARG A 1060 -4.27 0.10 -25.81
N LEU A 1061 -5.35 -0.47 -26.33
CA LEU A 1061 -6.67 0.18 -26.32
C LEU A 1061 -7.16 0.48 -24.88
N MET A 1062 -6.98 -0.46 -23.96
CA MET A 1062 -7.36 -0.28 -22.55
C MET A 1062 -6.50 0.77 -21.84
N LEU A 1063 -5.17 0.68 -21.97
CA LEU A 1063 -4.22 1.59 -21.31
C LEU A 1063 -4.32 3.03 -21.84
N THR A 1064 -4.62 3.22 -23.12
CA THR A 1064 -4.54 4.53 -23.77
C THR A 1064 -5.88 5.26 -23.89
N VAL A 1065 -7.01 4.54 -23.93
CA VAL A 1065 -8.33 5.14 -24.17
C VAL A 1065 -9.27 4.95 -22.98
N HIS A 1066 -9.62 3.69 -22.67
CA HIS A 1066 -10.70 3.42 -21.72
C HIS A 1066 -10.34 3.78 -20.28
N TRP A 1067 -9.19 3.35 -19.77
CA TRP A 1067 -8.81 3.61 -18.38
C TRP A 1067 -8.40 5.05 -18.12
N ILE A 1068 -7.73 5.69 -19.08
CA ILE A 1068 -7.39 7.11 -19.00
C ILE A 1068 -8.66 7.98 -18.93
N LYS A 1069 -9.69 7.65 -19.72
CA LYS A 1069 -10.99 8.32 -19.65
C LYS A 1069 -11.60 8.22 -18.25
N SER A 1070 -11.66 7.01 -17.68
CA SER A 1070 -12.19 6.80 -16.33
C SER A 1070 -11.45 7.59 -15.24
N ILE A 1071 -10.14 7.76 -15.40
CA ILE A 1071 -9.29 8.51 -14.46
C ILE A 1071 -9.52 10.02 -14.59
N ARG A 1072 -9.63 10.52 -15.83
CA ARG A 1072 -9.91 11.94 -16.12
C ARG A 1072 -11.30 12.36 -15.65
N ASP A 1073 -12.31 11.52 -15.89
CA ASP A 1073 -13.70 11.76 -15.45
C ASP A 1073 -13.81 11.91 -13.91
N ARG A 1074 -12.82 11.40 -13.17
CA ARG A 1074 -12.73 11.47 -11.70
C ARG A 1074 -11.76 12.55 -11.17
N GLY A 1075 -11.14 13.32 -12.06
CA GLY A 1075 -10.21 14.40 -11.68
C GLY A 1075 -8.90 13.89 -11.05
N MET A 1076 -8.49 12.65 -11.35
CA MET A 1076 -7.22 12.10 -10.88
C MET A 1076 -6.14 12.17 -11.96
N THR A 1077 -4.89 12.35 -11.55
CA THR A 1077 -3.74 12.48 -12.45
C THR A 1077 -2.88 11.23 -12.43
N ILE A 1078 -2.30 10.86 -13.57
CA ILE A 1078 -1.33 9.77 -13.69
C ILE A 1078 0.03 10.37 -14.01
N VAL A 1079 1.01 10.09 -13.16
CA VAL A 1079 2.38 10.57 -13.34
C VAL A 1079 3.35 9.47 -12.92
N PHE A 1080 4.12 8.95 -13.87
CA PHE A 1080 5.20 7.99 -13.58
C PHE A 1080 6.49 8.75 -13.33
N ASP A 1081 6.94 8.77 -12.06
CA ASP A 1081 8.05 9.59 -11.60
C ASP A 1081 9.15 8.79 -10.91
N GLN A 1082 10.40 9.22 -11.14
CA GLN A 1082 11.59 8.74 -10.45
C GLN A 1082 12.29 9.85 -9.68
N ILE A 1083 13.05 9.46 -8.65
CA ILE A 1083 14.01 10.35 -8.00
C ILE A 1083 15.40 9.93 -8.47
N SER A 1084 16.09 10.83 -9.17
CA SER A 1084 17.50 10.68 -9.48
C SER A 1084 18.35 11.45 -8.47
N SER A 1085 19.39 10.79 -7.94
CA SER A 1085 20.40 11.43 -7.09
C SER A 1085 21.12 12.59 -7.78
N VAL A 1086 21.12 12.65 -9.12
CA VAL A 1086 21.76 13.71 -9.92
C VAL A 1086 20.75 14.73 -10.45
N LYS A 1087 19.58 14.30 -10.94
CA LYS A 1087 18.61 15.18 -11.63
C LYS A 1087 17.39 15.61 -10.81
N GLY A 1088 17.20 15.10 -9.58
CA GLY A 1088 16.00 15.36 -8.78
C GLY A 1088 14.79 14.53 -9.23
N ARG A 1089 13.56 15.05 -9.05
CA ARG A 1089 12.35 14.39 -9.56
C ARG A 1089 12.34 14.44 -11.09
N ILE A 1090 12.40 13.27 -11.71
CA ILE A 1090 12.25 13.10 -13.15
C ILE A 1090 10.84 12.56 -13.41
N ILE A 1091 10.07 13.30 -14.18
CA ILE A 1091 8.77 12.84 -14.70
C ILE A 1091 9.06 12.03 -15.97
N ASN A 1092 8.91 10.71 -15.89
CA ASN A 1092 9.14 9.83 -17.03
C ASN A 1092 7.97 9.88 -18.01
N TRP A 1093 6.74 10.05 -17.48
CA TRP A 1093 5.53 10.25 -18.28
C TRP A 1093 4.39 10.88 -17.45
N GLN A 1094 3.62 11.79 -18.06
CA GLN A 1094 2.49 12.49 -17.46
C GLN A 1094 1.34 12.67 -18.47
N LEU A 1095 0.09 12.68 -17.98
CA LEU A 1095 -1.12 12.74 -18.80
C LEU A 1095 -1.46 14.12 -19.41
N ASP A 1096 -0.75 15.20 -19.05
CA ASP A 1096 -1.14 16.58 -19.39
C ASP A 1096 -0.90 16.98 -20.86
N SER A 1097 -0.41 16.07 -21.70
CA SER A 1097 -0.10 16.33 -23.12
C SER A 1097 -1.27 16.15 -24.11
N ILE A 1098 -2.47 15.77 -23.65
CA ILE A 1098 -3.62 15.52 -24.55
C ILE A 1098 -4.70 16.61 -24.34
N GLU A 1099 -4.64 17.67 -25.16
CA GLU A 1099 -5.59 18.79 -25.17
C GLU A 1099 -7.06 18.33 -25.33
N ASP A 1100 -7.98 18.99 -24.62
CA ASP A 1100 -9.40 18.64 -24.46
C ASP A 1100 -10.29 18.78 -25.71
N ASN A 1101 -9.78 19.33 -26.82
CA ASN A 1101 -10.60 19.72 -27.97
C ASN A 1101 -10.91 18.63 -29.01
N GLN A 1102 -10.64 17.35 -28.73
CA GLN A 1102 -10.85 16.24 -29.70
C GLN A 1102 -11.69 15.07 -29.16
N ILE A 1103 -12.61 15.32 -28.22
CA ILE A 1103 -13.37 14.25 -27.56
C ILE A 1103 -14.50 13.70 -28.42
N GLU A 1104 -14.97 14.41 -29.45
CA GLU A 1104 -16.03 13.92 -30.33
C GLU A 1104 -15.46 13.39 -31.66
N ILE A 1105 -15.79 12.12 -31.97
CA ILE A 1105 -15.64 11.39 -33.25
C ILE A 1105 -14.47 10.36 -33.31
N ASN A 1106 -14.87 9.09 -33.39
CA ASN A 1106 -14.15 7.84 -33.73
C ASN A 1106 -13.01 7.30 -32.82
N ASP A 1107 -13.29 6.15 -32.17
CA ASP A 1107 -12.41 5.48 -31.19
C ASP A 1107 -11.11 4.87 -31.77
N GLU A 1108 -11.02 4.68 -33.09
CA GLU A 1108 -9.82 4.08 -33.72
C GLU A 1108 -8.70 5.09 -34.03
N GLN A 1109 -8.99 6.41 -34.07
CA GLN A 1109 -8.01 7.46 -34.37
C GLN A 1109 -7.33 8.08 -33.13
N LYS A 1110 -7.70 7.63 -31.92
CA LYS A 1110 -7.29 8.20 -30.62
C LYS A 1110 -6.15 7.46 -29.90
N LEU A 1111 -5.51 6.50 -30.56
CA LEU A 1111 -4.40 5.75 -29.95
C LEU A 1111 -3.17 6.66 -29.85
N LEU A 1112 -2.59 6.78 -28.64
CA LEU A 1112 -1.26 7.39 -28.42
C LEU A 1112 -0.28 6.93 -29.50
N SER A 1113 0.60 7.81 -29.97
CA SER A 1113 1.58 7.43 -30.99
C SER A 1113 2.41 6.23 -30.53
N GLY A 1114 2.89 5.40 -31.46
CA GLY A 1114 3.61 4.16 -31.11
C GLY A 1114 4.84 4.40 -30.20
N SER A 1115 5.44 5.59 -30.27
CA SER A 1115 6.53 6.04 -29.40
C SER A 1115 6.05 6.41 -27.99
N GLU A 1116 4.99 7.20 -27.86
CA GLU A 1116 4.47 7.64 -26.56
C GLU A 1116 3.89 6.47 -25.76
N TYR A 1117 3.22 5.54 -26.45
CA TYR A 1117 2.73 4.31 -25.81
C TYR A 1117 3.87 3.47 -25.25
N ARG A 1118 4.96 3.30 -26.01
CA ARG A 1118 6.15 2.56 -25.53
C ARG A 1118 6.80 3.24 -24.33
N GLN A 1119 6.83 4.57 -24.31
CA GLN A 1119 7.36 5.32 -23.16
C GLN A 1119 6.48 5.14 -21.93
N MET A 1120 5.15 5.28 -22.06
CA MET A 1120 4.21 5.02 -20.98
C MET A 1120 4.36 3.60 -20.43
N LEU A 1121 4.45 2.62 -21.33
CA LEU A 1121 4.55 1.21 -20.96
C LEU A 1121 5.88 0.89 -20.28
N PHE A 1122 6.98 1.45 -20.78
CA PHE A 1122 8.29 1.39 -20.13
C PHE A 1122 8.21 1.94 -18.70
N SER A 1123 7.65 3.14 -18.52
CA SER A 1123 7.53 3.76 -17.20
C SER A 1123 6.60 2.99 -16.26
N LEU A 1124 5.56 2.33 -16.79
CA LEU A 1124 4.69 1.46 -16.01
C LEU A 1124 5.41 0.19 -15.54
N VAL A 1125 6.14 -0.47 -16.43
CA VAL A 1125 6.93 -1.67 -16.12
C VAL A 1125 8.02 -1.36 -15.10
N GLU A 1126 8.72 -0.25 -15.29
CA GLU A 1126 9.74 0.27 -14.38
C GLU A 1126 9.16 0.62 -13.00
N PHE A 1127 7.98 1.26 -12.96
CA PHE A 1127 7.28 1.55 -11.71
C PHE A 1127 6.93 0.27 -10.93
N ILE A 1128 6.54 -0.81 -11.61
CA ILE A 1128 6.19 -2.08 -10.99
C ILE A 1128 7.44 -2.83 -10.49
N LEU A 1129 8.44 -3.05 -11.34
CA LEU A 1129 9.63 -3.86 -11.03
C LEU A 1129 10.68 -3.12 -10.18
N GLY A 1130 10.81 -1.81 -10.38
CA GLY A 1130 11.97 -1.02 -9.96
C GLY A 1130 13.14 -1.10 -10.94
N ASP A 1131 13.96 -0.05 -10.95
CA ASP A 1131 15.01 0.18 -11.94
C ASP A 1131 16.09 -0.92 -11.96
N GLN A 1132 16.45 -1.45 -10.78
CA GLN A 1132 17.51 -2.45 -10.65
C GLN A 1132 17.13 -3.76 -11.33
N MET A 1133 15.95 -4.27 -11.01
CA MET A 1133 15.45 -5.54 -11.54
C MET A 1133 15.18 -5.44 -13.04
N TYR A 1134 14.72 -4.28 -13.51
CA TYR A 1134 14.54 -4.01 -14.93
C TYR A 1134 15.88 -4.08 -15.71
N LEU A 1135 16.94 -3.44 -15.18
CA LEU A 1135 18.26 -3.45 -15.80
C LEU A 1135 18.91 -4.85 -15.77
N GLU A 1136 18.72 -5.59 -14.68
CA GLU A 1136 19.17 -6.99 -14.59
C GLU A 1136 18.52 -7.86 -15.67
N TRP A 1137 17.22 -7.72 -15.91
CA TRP A 1137 16.51 -8.49 -16.93
C TRP A 1137 16.97 -8.16 -18.35
N LEU A 1138 17.23 -6.89 -18.63
CA LEU A 1138 17.85 -6.49 -19.90
C LEU A 1138 19.26 -7.09 -20.05
N SER A 1139 20.05 -7.13 -18.98
CA SER A 1139 21.39 -7.72 -19.00
C SER A 1139 21.36 -9.25 -19.23
N ASN A 1140 20.31 -9.91 -18.77
CA ASN A 1140 20.06 -11.34 -18.95
C ASN A 1140 19.43 -11.68 -20.31
N GLY A 1141 19.21 -10.69 -21.19
CA GLY A 1141 18.77 -10.90 -22.56
C GLY A 1141 17.26 -10.93 -22.78
N VAL A 1142 16.45 -10.52 -21.81
CA VAL A 1142 14.99 -10.41 -21.98
C VAL A 1142 14.66 -9.26 -22.94
N LEU A 1143 13.83 -9.52 -23.96
CA LEU A 1143 13.44 -8.50 -24.94
C LEU A 1143 12.42 -7.53 -24.35
N SER A 1144 12.47 -6.26 -24.77
CA SER A 1144 11.50 -5.22 -24.33
C SER A 1144 10.03 -5.60 -24.59
N SER A 1145 9.74 -6.38 -25.63
CA SER A 1145 8.39 -6.91 -25.93
C SER A 1145 7.94 -8.01 -24.98
N GLU A 1146 8.87 -8.70 -24.32
CA GLU A 1146 8.62 -9.81 -23.40
C GLU A 1146 8.52 -9.32 -21.95
N MET A 1147 9.08 -8.14 -21.66
CA MET A 1147 9.07 -7.53 -20.33
C MET A 1147 7.66 -7.42 -19.75
N GLU A 1148 6.65 -7.07 -20.56
CA GLU A 1148 5.25 -7.03 -20.12
C GLU A 1148 4.81 -8.35 -19.49
N ASN A 1149 4.99 -9.45 -20.21
CA ASN A 1149 4.56 -10.77 -19.75
C ASN A 1149 5.36 -11.22 -18.53
N HIS A 1150 6.68 -10.97 -18.52
CA HIS A 1150 7.54 -11.30 -17.39
C HIS A 1150 7.14 -10.51 -16.13
N THR A 1151 6.79 -9.23 -16.27
CA THR A 1151 6.33 -8.39 -15.14
C THR A 1151 5.04 -8.91 -14.54
N ILE A 1152 4.10 -9.34 -15.39
CA ILE A 1152 2.83 -9.92 -14.96
C ILE A 1152 3.11 -11.18 -14.17
N ILE A 1153 3.91 -12.11 -14.72
CA ILE A 1153 4.22 -13.40 -14.09
C ILE A 1153 4.83 -13.25 -12.70
N VAL A 1154 5.81 -12.36 -12.55
CA VAL A 1154 6.52 -12.19 -11.27
C VAL A 1154 5.65 -11.55 -10.20
N ASN A 1155 4.83 -10.56 -10.58
CA ASN A 1155 3.96 -9.89 -9.62
C ASN A 1155 2.65 -10.64 -9.38
N SER A 1156 2.31 -11.61 -10.22
CA SER A 1156 1.16 -12.49 -10.06
C SER A 1156 1.49 -13.82 -9.40
N ILE A 1157 2.67 -14.02 -8.78
CA ILE A 1157 2.98 -15.27 -8.04
C ILE A 1157 1.98 -15.56 -6.92
N GLU A 1158 1.29 -14.54 -6.40
CA GLU A 1158 0.19 -14.69 -5.45
C GLU A 1158 -1.00 -15.48 -6.03
N TYR A 1159 -1.17 -15.43 -7.35
CA TYR A 1159 -2.19 -16.14 -8.14
C TYR A 1159 -1.49 -16.75 -9.36
N PRO A 1160 -0.88 -17.95 -9.23
CA PRO A 1160 0.04 -18.47 -10.23
C PRO A 1160 -0.60 -18.44 -11.62
N PRO A 1161 -0.03 -17.69 -12.58
CA PRO A 1161 -0.64 -17.49 -13.87
C PRO A 1161 -0.50 -18.75 -14.72
N LEU A 1162 -1.55 -19.08 -15.48
CA LEU A 1162 -1.45 -20.09 -16.53
C LEU A 1162 -0.62 -19.49 -17.68
N ILE A 1163 0.52 -20.12 -17.97
CA ILE A 1163 1.41 -19.68 -19.04
C ILE A 1163 1.08 -20.45 -20.32
N ILE A 1164 0.66 -19.73 -21.36
CA ILE A 1164 0.44 -20.29 -22.70
C ILE A 1164 1.71 -20.04 -23.51
N ASP A 1165 2.60 -21.01 -23.55
CA ASP A 1165 3.86 -20.93 -24.30
C ASP A 1165 4.01 -22.09 -25.30
N PRO A 1166 3.54 -21.93 -26.55
CA PRO A 1166 3.66 -22.98 -27.56
C PRO A 1166 5.10 -23.19 -28.04
N PHE A 1167 6.03 -22.28 -27.73
CA PHE A 1167 7.42 -22.33 -28.20
C PHE A 1167 8.42 -22.75 -27.11
N GLY A 1168 7.98 -22.85 -25.85
CA GLY A 1168 8.82 -23.28 -24.71
C GLY A 1168 9.97 -22.32 -24.38
N GLN A 1169 9.89 -21.05 -24.79
CA GLN A 1169 10.90 -20.03 -24.48
C GLN A 1169 10.86 -19.62 -23.00
N TYR A 1170 9.67 -19.53 -22.41
CA TYR A 1170 9.47 -19.19 -21.01
C TYR A 1170 9.94 -20.30 -20.07
N ASP A 1171 9.80 -21.56 -20.48
CA ASP A 1171 10.33 -22.70 -19.71
C ASP A 1171 11.82 -22.53 -19.43
N GLN A 1172 12.58 -22.17 -20.46
CA GLN A 1172 14.03 -21.96 -20.35
C GLN A 1172 14.33 -20.76 -19.46
N TRP A 1173 13.58 -19.66 -19.58
CA TRP A 1173 13.74 -18.49 -18.74
C TRP A 1173 13.46 -18.78 -17.26
N MET A 1174 12.37 -19.48 -16.95
CA MET A 1174 11.99 -19.84 -15.58
C MET A 1174 13.02 -20.77 -14.92
N ILE A 1175 13.52 -21.78 -15.65
CA ILE A 1175 14.57 -22.67 -15.17
C ILE A 1175 15.86 -21.88 -14.88
N ASN A 1176 16.27 -21.01 -15.81
CA ASN A 1176 17.51 -20.25 -15.70
C ASN A 1176 17.48 -19.19 -14.59
N TYR A 1177 16.35 -18.49 -14.40
CA TYR A 1177 16.24 -17.36 -13.49
C TYR A 1177 15.81 -17.76 -12.08
N TYR A 1178 14.86 -18.69 -11.94
CA TYR A 1178 14.29 -19.08 -10.65
C TYR A 1178 14.71 -20.46 -10.14
N ASN A 1179 15.54 -21.19 -10.90
CA ASN A 1179 16.03 -22.54 -10.55
C ASN A 1179 14.90 -23.47 -10.10
N VAL A 1180 13.81 -23.46 -10.87
CA VAL A 1180 12.53 -24.09 -10.52
C VAL A 1180 12.59 -25.58 -10.85
N GLN A 1181 12.03 -26.42 -9.97
CA GLN A 1181 11.83 -27.84 -10.28
C GLN A 1181 10.69 -27.97 -11.29
N THR A 1182 10.97 -28.57 -12.44
CA THR A 1182 9.97 -28.77 -13.50
C THR A 1182 9.35 -30.14 -13.41
N ILE A 1183 8.01 -30.21 -13.41
CA ILE A 1183 7.24 -31.45 -13.44
C ILE A 1183 6.47 -31.53 -14.76
N ASN A 1184 6.61 -32.63 -15.49
CA ASN A 1184 5.84 -32.91 -16.70
C ASN A 1184 4.63 -33.78 -16.35
N PHE A 1185 3.41 -33.29 -16.61
CA PHE A 1185 2.19 -34.09 -16.39
C PHE A 1185 2.05 -35.32 -17.31
N ASP A 1186 2.68 -35.31 -18.49
CA ASP A 1186 2.52 -36.38 -19.49
C ASP A 1186 3.49 -37.58 -19.29
N ASP A 1187 4.61 -37.37 -18.59
CA ASP A 1187 5.72 -38.34 -18.53
C ASP A 1187 5.84 -39.09 -17.18
N GLU A 1188 5.35 -38.51 -16.08
CA GLU A 1188 5.54 -39.05 -14.72
C GLU A 1188 4.29 -39.76 -14.20
N SER A 1189 4.48 -40.79 -13.37
CA SER A 1189 3.33 -41.46 -12.74
C SER A 1189 2.64 -40.51 -11.77
N ASN A 1190 1.29 -40.47 -11.77
CA ASN A 1190 0.52 -39.50 -10.98
C ASN A 1190 0.88 -39.49 -9.47
N HIS A 1191 1.40 -40.59 -8.92
CA HIS A 1191 1.82 -40.70 -7.52
C HIS A 1191 3.19 -40.00 -7.25
N GLU A 1192 4.10 -40.00 -8.22
CA GLU A 1192 5.40 -39.31 -8.10
C GLU A 1192 5.19 -37.79 -8.09
N ILE A 1193 4.27 -37.29 -8.92
CA ILE A 1193 3.87 -35.87 -8.97
C ILE A 1193 3.39 -35.39 -7.59
N VAL A 1194 2.52 -36.17 -6.92
CA VAL A 1194 2.01 -35.81 -5.58
C VAL A 1194 3.12 -35.78 -4.54
N MET A 1195 4.04 -36.76 -4.55
CA MET A 1195 5.19 -36.76 -3.63
C MET A 1195 6.14 -35.59 -3.88
N LEU A 1196 6.39 -35.23 -5.15
CA LEU A 1196 7.19 -34.08 -5.52
C LEU A 1196 6.56 -32.77 -5.05
N ILE A 1197 5.23 -32.63 -5.20
CA ILE A 1197 4.48 -31.47 -4.68
C ILE A 1197 4.57 -31.41 -3.15
N GLU A 1198 4.49 -32.53 -2.45
CA GLU A 1198 4.62 -32.57 -0.99
C GLU A 1198 6.04 -32.21 -0.52
N GLN A 1199 7.08 -32.77 -1.16
CA GLN A 1199 8.48 -32.47 -0.85
C GLN A 1199 8.85 -31.01 -1.12
N SER A 1200 8.35 -30.45 -2.22
CA SER A 1200 8.57 -29.05 -2.57
C SER A 1200 7.84 -28.10 -1.62
N PHE A 1201 6.63 -28.46 -1.17
CA PHE A 1201 5.92 -27.72 -0.13
C PHE A 1201 6.69 -27.74 1.21
N LEU A 1202 7.22 -28.89 1.63
CA LEU A 1202 8.02 -29.01 2.85
C LEU A 1202 9.37 -28.28 2.76
N SER A 1203 10.00 -28.28 1.59
CA SER A 1203 11.30 -27.63 1.36
C SER A 1203 11.21 -26.15 0.96
N GLY A 1204 10.02 -25.67 0.60
CA GLY A 1204 9.80 -24.33 0.07
C GLY A 1204 10.34 -24.11 -1.36
N SER A 1205 10.62 -25.18 -2.11
CA SER A 1205 11.06 -25.06 -3.50
C SER A 1205 9.92 -24.63 -4.43
N LYS A 1206 10.23 -23.80 -5.42
CA LYS A 1206 9.26 -23.40 -6.44
C LYS A 1206 9.08 -24.55 -7.44
N ILE A 1207 7.84 -24.77 -7.86
CA ILE A 1207 7.47 -25.78 -8.85
C ILE A 1207 6.96 -25.08 -10.12
N TYR A 1208 7.36 -25.61 -11.27
CA TYR A 1208 6.78 -25.25 -12.56
C TYR A 1208 6.19 -26.51 -13.18
N ILE A 1209 4.89 -26.48 -13.46
CA ILE A 1209 4.19 -27.65 -13.97
C ILE A 1209 3.87 -27.45 -15.45
N LYS A 1210 4.32 -28.39 -16.27
CA LYS A 1210 4.18 -28.37 -17.73
C LYS A 1210 3.01 -29.23 -18.19
N ASN A 1211 2.43 -28.85 -19.33
CA ASN A 1211 1.33 -29.56 -20.01
C ASN A 1211 0.06 -29.75 -19.15
N CYS A 1212 -0.26 -28.76 -18.31
CA CYS A 1212 -1.54 -28.73 -17.60
C CYS A 1212 -2.69 -28.39 -18.57
N ASN A 1213 -3.31 -29.39 -19.17
CA ASN A 1213 -4.53 -29.20 -19.97
C ASN A 1213 -5.79 -29.02 -19.10
N SER A 1214 -5.83 -29.64 -17.93
CA SER A 1214 -6.83 -29.44 -16.88
C SER A 1214 -6.13 -29.28 -15.53
N LEU A 1215 -6.60 -28.34 -14.71
CA LEU A 1215 -6.14 -28.20 -13.33
C LEU A 1215 -6.87 -29.25 -12.50
N ASP A 1216 -6.12 -30.17 -11.89
CA ASP A 1216 -6.71 -31.18 -11.00
C ASP A 1216 -7.19 -30.53 -9.69
N SER A 1217 -8.24 -31.09 -9.09
CA SER A 1217 -8.91 -30.58 -7.88
C SER A 1217 -8.00 -30.54 -6.64
N LEU A 1218 -6.83 -31.18 -6.67
CA LEU A 1218 -5.78 -31.05 -5.64
C LEU A 1218 -4.88 -29.84 -5.83
N VAL A 1219 -4.58 -29.50 -7.08
CA VAL A 1219 -3.65 -28.42 -7.41
C VAL A 1219 -4.33 -27.06 -7.23
N TYR A 1220 -5.62 -26.99 -7.54
CA TYR A 1220 -6.40 -25.76 -7.46
C TYR A 1220 -6.46 -25.15 -6.04
N PRO A 1221 -6.74 -25.90 -4.95
CA PRO A 1221 -6.65 -25.38 -3.57
C PRO A 1221 -5.26 -24.92 -3.17
N LEU A 1222 -4.20 -25.61 -3.63
CA LEU A 1222 -2.81 -25.22 -3.36
C LEU A 1222 -2.45 -23.90 -4.04
N ALA A 1223 -2.92 -23.69 -5.27
CA ALA A 1223 -2.76 -22.43 -5.99
C ALA A 1223 -3.51 -21.26 -5.32
N GLN A 1224 -4.62 -21.53 -4.65
CA GLN A 1224 -5.44 -20.51 -3.96
C GLN A 1224 -5.09 -20.28 -2.48
N TRP A 1225 -4.23 -21.12 -1.89
CA TRP A 1225 -3.99 -21.20 -0.45
C TRP A 1225 -3.54 -19.88 0.20
N LYS A 1226 -2.87 -18.99 -0.54
CA LYS A 1226 -2.47 -17.65 -0.05
C LYS A 1226 -3.65 -16.73 0.29
N SER A 1227 -4.85 -16.95 -0.23
CA SER A 1227 -6.04 -16.16 0.14
C SER A 1227 -6.45 -16.31 1.61
N THR A 1228 -5.99 -17.37 2.29
CA THR A 1228 -6.33 -17.66 3.70
C THR A 1228 -5.22 -17.35 4.70
N SER A 1229 -4.01 -17.03 4.24
CA SER A 1229 -2.86 -16.77 5.12
C SER A 1229 -2.47 -15.29 5.12
N GLN A 1230 -3.10 -14.51 6.01
CA GLN A 1230 -2.36 -13.43 6.66
C GLN A 1230 -1.13 -14.06 7.33
N LYS A 1231 0.06 -13.76 6.79
CA LYS A 1231 1.39 -13.94 7.40
C LYS A 1231 1.43 -14.97 8.54
N PHE A 1232 1.60 -16.25 8.19
CA PHE A 1232 2.31 -17.11 9.12
C PHE A 1232 3.74 -16.58 9.18
N ASN A 1233 4.08 -15.94 10.31
CA ASN A 1233 5.48 -15.81 10.70
C ASN A 1233 6.06 -17.22 10.61
N THR A 1234 7.11 -17.40 9.83
CA THR A 1234 7.83 -18.65 9.57
C THR A 1234 8.60 -19.15 10.81
N LYS A 1235 7.95 -19.15 11.98
CA LYS A 1235 8.52 -19.59 13.26
C LYS A 1235 7.61 -20.52 14.06
N ASP A 1236 6.38 -20.79 13.63
CA ASP A 1236 5.50 -21.78 14.27
C ASP A 1236 5.24 -22.98 13.35
#